data_AF-A0AAW1NHV6-F1
#
_entry.id   AF-A0AAW1NHV6-F1
#
_cell.length_a   1.000
_cell.length_b   1.000
_cell.length_c   1.000
_cell.angle_alpha   90.00
_cell.angle_beta   90.00
_cell.angle_gamma   90.00
#
_symmetry.space_group_name_H-M   'P 1'
#
loop_
_entity.id
_entity.type
_entity.pdbx_description
1 polymer ?
#
loop_
_entity_poly.entity_id
_entity_poly.type
_entity_poly.pdbx_seq_one_letter_code
_entity_poly.pdbx_strand_id
1 'polypeptide(L)'
;MIADLQLGEAEGDPVYVVVDRPAVDIINDLALQLAHLGIVPAPGATALPVYTVTPKWHKRPLKMRYLALSYTSILKPGNIWLSRLLKSFLPDMNRLWGLVRFPHGFGHNKPRPWVIRSSSAVLKTVHLVNANMSPRQQQAPVRFRTFDCERLFTAPPHADLLARVEQFIVGVFADHPQAGHVAVNHAGHSRWKPGPPPHQRMKDEDGCKWYHVDVQTAIALLRLIVGNAYIVLGDRVYRQRKGIPMGANSSPALVDLYLFTYELDFMRRASAMHFVGLTLADRTFASGVLKAFRWSLRYMDDCWFVSPSELPATFIDVLLYADCHVQGLYGIYPRCLRIEDTSQAGGITARSEGGGQPPDHGWIRQPSWSSGAQVAIMDVQRQNQQTVHFVREEVAAGSTVEIQVNWERRWDHMQMHTAQHLLSAVVDEVMGADTTSWEMHPFKDSADVFANTASIDLPVPKLSQGQQQEIETTAQIQLIKLVGQTRSHGGTGLSFLAGNRALLALGVSLQREARLKKVLGCGGSDHEAAIVRLQTERKQLHKERKSLLEEVAKSAGLALAGTLSEQGGVGRYHRDGGDAAFLACMAGAIAAAQPQALVLLTASSTPCTGKQDTPGPFLVLGPQGLVAEAGPQVANVLEARGGGRGAHYQGKAQRVDLAQRAEAVLHDVWNRSQRPQ
;
A
#
# COMPACT_ATOMS: atom_id res chain seq x y z
N MET A 1 21.00 10.36 -9.30
CA MET A 1 20.25 11.02 -10.40
C MET A 1 20.82 10.69 -11.78
N ILE A 2 21.98 11.23 -12.20
CA ILE A 2 22.57 10.93 -13.53
C ILE A 2 22.79 9.42 -13.73
N ALA A 3 23.33 8.75 -12.71
CA ALA A 3 23.50 7.29 -12.67
C ALA A 3 22.17 6.49 -12.66
N ASP A 4 21.15 6.97 -11.93
CA ASP A 4 19.85 6.27 -11.79
C ASP A 4 19.03 6.34 -13.08
N LEU A 5 19.13 7.45 -13.80
CA LEU A 5 18.39 7.73 -15.02
C LEU A 5 19.19 7.40 -16.29
N GLN A 6 20.45 6.98 -16.13
CA GLN A 6 21.37 6.73 -17.24
C GLN A 6 21.38 7.89 -18.25
N LEU A 7 21.39 9.13 -17.74
CA LEU A 7 21.51 10.33 -18.56
C LEU A 7 22.96 10.36 -19.07
N GLY A 8 23.16 10.19 -20.38
CA GLY A 8 24.49 9.98 -20.93
C GLY A 8 25.36 11.23 -21.03
N GLU A 9 26.51 11.22 -20.33
CA GLU A 9 27.87 11.55 -20.81
C GLU A 9 28.89 10.41 -20.50
N ALA A 10 28.47 9.26 -19.92
CA ALA A 10 29.37 8.17 -19.49
C ALA A 10 29.38 6.95 -20.45
N GLU A 11 30.51 6.23 -20.50
CA GLU A 11 30.75 5.04 -21.35
C GLU A 11 29.64 3.98 -21.25
N GLY A 12 28.90 3.74 -22.34
CA GLY A 12 27.85 2.73 -22.44
C GLY A 12 26.75 3.08 -23.45
N ASP A 13 25.72 2.23 -23.56
CA ASP A 13 24.48 2.50 -24.31
C ASP A 13 23.41 3.07 -23.34
N PRO A 14 23.22 4.40 -23.24
CA PRO A 14 22.35 5.02 -22.24
C PRO A 14 20.86 4.92 -22.61
N VAL A 15 19.98 4.85 -21.60
CA VAL A 15 18.52 4.96 -21.80
C VAL A 15 18.14 6.33 -22.36
N TYR A 16 18.78 7.39 -21.88
CA TYR A 16 18.52 8.77 -22.28
C TYR A 16 19.78 9.44 -22.81
N VAL A 17 19.66 10.07 -23.97
CA VAL A 17 20.73 10.88 -24.58
C VAL A 17 20.36 12.35 -24.52
N VAL A 18 21.35 13.22 -24.25
CA VAL A 18 21.19 14.67 -24.35
C VAL A 18 20.85 15.05 -25.79
N VAL A 19 19.97 16.04 -25.94
CA VAL A 19 19.59 16.59 -27.23
C VAL A 19 20.06 18.04 -27.31
N ASP A 20 20.99 18.33 -28.21
CA ASP A 20 21.51 19.67 -28.47
C ASP A 20 20.56 20.48 -29.37
N ARG A 21 19.26 20.48 -29.03
CA ARG A 21 18.24 21.28 -29.69
C ARG A 21 17.34 21.95 -28.65
N PRO A 22 16.98 23.22 -28.84
CA PRO A 22 16.01 23.89 -27.98
C PRO A 22 14.67 23.14 -27.93
N ALA A 23 14.07 23.08 -26.74
CA ALA A 23 12.77 22.42 -26.56
C ALA A 23 11.69 23.01 -27.48
N VAL A 24 11.71 24.32 -27.73
CA VAL A 24 10.76 25.01 -28.62
C VAL A 24 10.80 24.50 -30.06
N ASP A 25 12.00 24.24 -30.60
CA ASP A 25 12.15 23.74 -31.97
C ASP A 25 11.63 22.32 -32.08
N ILE A 26 11.91 21.49 -31.07
CA ILE A 26 11.38 20.13 -30.99
C ILE A 26 9.85 20.17 -30.91
N ILE A 27 9.28 21.05 -30.08
CA ILE A 27 7.81 21.20 -29.95
C ILE A 27 7.19 21.60 -31.29
N ASN A 28 7.80 22.54 -32.01
CA ASN A 28 7.32 22.98 -33.33
C ASN A 28 7.36 21.85 -34.36
N ASP A 29 8.45 21.08 -34.41
CA ASP A 29 8.57 19.90 -35.28
C ASP A 29 7.49 18.85 -34.96
N LEU A 30 7.27 18.57 -33.68
CA LEU A 30 6.26 17.61 -33.24
C LEU A 30 4.84 18.09 -33.54
N ALA A 31 4.58 19.40 -33.42
CA ALA A 31 3.30 19.99 -33.79
C ALA A 31 3.05 19.85 -35.30
N LEU A 32 4.07 20.06 -36.13
CA LEU A 32 4.00 19.83 -37.58
C LEU A 32 3.73 18.34 -37.87
N GLN A 33 4.46 17.42 -37.25
CA GLN A 33 4.25 15.97 -37.45
C GLN A 33 2.84 15.52 -37.03
N LEU A 34 2.31 16.05 -35.93
CA LEU A 34 0.92 15.79 -35.50
C LEU A 34 -0.09 16.37 -36.50
N ALA A 35 0.16 17.57 -37.03
CA ALA A 35 -0.71 18.18 -38.03
C ALA A 35 -0.77 17.36 -39.33
N HIS A 36 0.35 16.79 -39.78
CA HIS A 36 0.38 15.87 -40.92
C HIS A 36 -0.46 14.60 -40.70
N LEU A 37 -0.63 14.18 -39.44
CA LEU A 37 -1.50 13.07 -39.05
C LEU A 37 -2.96 13.50 -38.79
N GLY A 38 -3.31 14.77 -39.03
CA GLY A 38 -4.63 15.31 -38.73
C GLY A 38 -4.96 15.35 -37.22
N ILE A 39 -3.94 15.36 -36.36
CA ILE A 39 -4.10 15.42 -34.91
C ILE A 39 -3.85 16.85 -34.44
N VAL A 40 -4.93 17.52 -34.03
CA VAL A 40 -4.83 18.86 -33.43
C VAL A 40 -4.42 18.76 -31.96
N PRO A 41 -3.39 19.49 -31.52
CA PRO A 41 -3.02 19.64 -30.11
C PRO A 41 -4.19 20.10 -29.23
N ALA A 42 -4.24 19.64 -27.98
CA ALA A 42 -5.24 20.14 -27.03
C ALA A 42 -4.90 21.58 -26.60
N PRO A 43 -5.89 22.42 -26.23
CA PRO A 43 -5.63 23.73 -25.64
C PRO A 43 -4.71 23.59 -24.41
N GLY A 44 -3.55 24.26 -24.42
CA GLY A 44 -2.54 24.16 -23.34
C GLY A 44 -1.50 23.04 -23.49
N ALA A 45 -1.55 22.24 -24.57
CA ALA A 45 -0.52 21.24 -24.88
C ALA A 45 0.69 21.89 -25.59
N THR A 46 1.50 22.63 -24.85
CA THR A 46 2.57 23.47 -25.40
C THR A 46 3.98 23.11 -24.94
N ALA A 47 4.15 21.99 -24.21
CA ALA A 47 5.41 21.63 -23.60
C ALA A 47 5.90 20.22 -24.00
N LEU A 48 7.17 19.93 -23.70
CA LEU A 48 7.67 18.57 -23.59
C LEU A 48 7.39 18.02 -22.18
N PRO A 49 7.30 16.69 -21.98
CA PRO A 49 7.16 16.11 -20.65
C PRO A 49 8.28 16.58 -19.70
N VAL A 50 7.92 16.99 -18.49
CA VAL A 50 8.89 17.43 -17.47
C VAL A 50 9.18 16.29 -16.52
N TYR A 51 10.46 16.01 -16.31
CA TYR A 51 10.91 14.96 -15.44
C TYR A 51 11.07 15.51 -14.01
N THR A 52 10.26 15.02 -13.08
CA THR A 52 10.26 15.45 -11.68
C THR A 52 10.83 14.40 -10.76
N VAL A 53 11.50 14.86 -9.70
CA VAL A 53 12.12 14.03 -8.69
C VAL A 53 11.39 14.22 -7.37
N THR A 54 10.88 13.14 -6.80
CA THR A 54 10.23 13.15 -5.48
C THR A 54 10.99 12.24 -4.51
N PRO A 55 11.45 12.73 -3.35
CA PRO A 55 12.13 11.91 -2.37
C PRO A 55 11.17 10.88 -1.74
N LYS A 56 11.61 9.63 -1.67
CA LYS A 56 10.90 8.54 -0.97
C LYS A 56 11.32 8.55 0.50
N TRP A 57 10.72 9.46 1.27
CA TRP A 57 11.04 9.74 2.69
C TRP A 57 10.98 8.52 3.61
N HIS A 58 10.21 7.50 3.25
CA HIS A 58 10.09 6.25 4.02
C HIS A 58 11.32 5.32 3.87
N LYS A 59 12.35 5.69 3.09
CA LYS A 59 13.53 4.85 2.80
C LYS A 59 14.78 5.29 3.53
N ARG A 60 15.59 4.31 3.94
CA ARG A 60 16.91 4.52 4.53
C ARG A 60 17.92 3.56 3.87
N PRO A 61 18.90 4.08 3.08
CA PRO A 61 19.09 5.49 2.74
C PRO A 61 17.96 6.06 1.87
N LEU A 62 17.81 7.39 1.89
CA LEU A 62 16.79 8.13 1.12
C LEU A 62 16.95 7.83 -0.38
N LYS A 63 15.91 7.34 -1.05
CA LYS A 63 15.91 7.16 -2.52
C LYS A 63 14.99 8.16 -3.20
N MET A 64 15.18 8.35 -4.50
CA MET A 64 14.37 9.24 -5.33
C MET A 64 13.36 8.47 -6.18
N ARG A 65 12.18 9.04 -6.38
CA ARG A 65 11.18 8.64 -7.38
C ARG A 65 11.26 9.61 -8.55
N TYR A 66 11.20 9.07 -9.75
CA TYR A 66 11.33 9.79 -10.99
C TYR A 66 10.03 9.68 -11.78
N LEU A 67 9.43 10.82 -12.15
CA LEU A 67 8.13 10.87 -12.84
C LEU A 67 8.21 11.77 -14.07
N ALA A 68 7.82 11.25 -15.23
CA ALA A 68 7.64 12.05 -16.44
C ALA A 68 6.22 12.64 -16.46
N LEU A 69 6.09 13.92 -16.11
CA LEU A 69 4.82 14.66 -16.14
C LEU A 69 4.52 15.13 -17.56
N SER A 70 3.48 14.55 -18.18
CA SER A 70 3.12 14.80 -19.58
C SER A 70 1.78 15.52 -19.78
N TYR A 71 1.22 16.13 -18.72
CA TYR A 71 -0.14 16.70 -18.76
C TYR A 71 -0.30 17.80 -19.81
N THR A 72 0.71 18.64 -19.96
CA THR A 72 0.79 19.74 -20.96
C THR A 72 1.60 19.35 -22.19
N SER A 73 1.87 18.05 -22.38
CA SER A 73 2.72 17.59 -23.48
C SER A 73 2.07 17.81 -24.85
N ILE A 74 2.82 18.34 -25.82
CA ILE A 74 2.38 18.47 -27.22
C ILE A 74 1.93 17.12 -27.81
N LEU A 75 2.56 16.01 -27.42
CA LEU A 75 2.23 14.65 -27.88
C LEU A 75 1.03 14.03 -27.16
N LYS A 76 0.44 14.70 -26.16
CA LYS A 76 -0.65 14.14 -25.34
C LYS A 76 -1.84 13.62 -26.18
N PRO A 77 -2.36 14.36 -27.17
CA PRO A 77 -3.47 13.86 -27.98
C PRO A 77 -3.07 12.63 -28.82
N GLY A 78 -1.89 12.65 -29.45
CA GLY A 78 -1.36 11.51 -30.20
C GLY A 78 -1.20 10.27 -29.32
N ASN A 79 -0.71 10.44 -28.09
CA ASN A 79 -0.58 9.36 -27.11
C ASN A 79 -1.92 8.72 -26.71
N ILE A 80 -2.94 9.55 -26.48
CA ILE A 80 -4.29 9.07 -26.18
C ILE A 80 -4.85 8.28 -27.38
N TRP A 81 -4.66 8.80 -28.59
CA TRP A 81 -5.12 8.12 -29.81
C TRP A 81 -4.41 6.80 -30.03
N LEU A 82 -3.08 6.75 -29.89
CA LEU A 82 -2.31 5.52 -30.00
C LEU A 82 -2.77 4.50 -28.96
N SER A 83 -2.98 4.92 -27.70
CA SER A 83 -3.49 4.04 -26.64
C SER A 83 -4.82 3.39 -27.04
N ARG A 84 -5.78 4.19 -27.54
CA ARG A 84 -7.08 3.70 -28.00
C ARG A 84 -6.97 2.77 -29.22
N LEU A 85 -6.13 3.13 -30.18
CA LEU A 85 -5.87 2.33 -31.37
C LEU A 85 -5.30 0.96 -31.00
N LEU A 86 -4.23 0.91 -30.20
CA LEU A 86 -3.63 -0.34 -29.76
C LEU A 86 -4.63 -1.19 -28.94
N LYS A 87 -5.42 -0.53 -28.08
CA LYS A 87 -6.51 -1.20 -27.36
C LYS A 87 -7.59 -1.75 -28.31
N SER A 88 -7.79 -1.17 -29.48
CA SER A 88 -8.78 -1.67 -30.43
C SER A 88 -8.43 -3.03 -31.02
N PHE A 89 -7.14 -3.42 -31.03
CA PHE A 89 -6.66 -4.69 -31.59
C PHE A 89 -6.77 -5.90 -30.65
N LEU A 90 -7.27 -5.71 -29.43
CA LEU A 90 -7.44 -6.80 -28.46
C LEU A 90 -8.28 -7.99 -28.99
N PRO A 91 -9.41 -7.77 -29.68
CA PRO A 91 -10.15 -8.87 -30.29
C PRO A 91 -9.29 -9.66 -31.30
N ASP A 92 -8.47 -8.98 -32.10
CA ASP A 92 -7.56 -9.61 -33.06
C ASP A 92 -6.46 -10.41 -32.37
N MET A 93 -5.85 -9.86 -31.32
CA MET A 93 -4.87 -10.58 -30.49
C MET A 93 -5.44 -11.89 -29.94
N ASN A 94 -6.63 -11.82 -29.35
CA ASN A 94 -7.30 -12.98 -28.76
C ASN A 94 -7.75 -14.00 -29.82
N ARG A 95 -8.20 -13.54 -30.99
CA ARG A 95 -8.50 -14.40 -32.14
C ARG A 95 -7.25 -15.15 -32.60
N LEU A 96 -6.15 -14.43 -32.86
CA LEU A 96 -4.87 -14.99 -33.31
C LEU A 96 -4.32 -16.02 -32.32
N TRP A 97 -4.39 -15.72 -31.01
CA TRP A 97 -4.01 -16.67 -29.97
C TRP A 97 -4.86 -17.94 -30.01
N GLY A 98 -6.18 -17.79 -30.17
CA GLY A 98 -7.11 -18.90 -30.31
C GLY A 98 -6.78 -19.84 -31.47
N LEU A 99 -6.41 -19.28 -32.63
CA LEU A 99 -6.06 -20.05 -33.83
C LEU A 99 -4.82 -20.93 -33.63
N VAL A 100 -3.79 -20.40 -32.97
CA VAL A 100 -2.54 -21.14 -32.73
C VAL A 100 -2.74 -22.31 -31.76
N ARG A 101 -3.65 -22.14 -30.81
CA ARG A 101 -3.89 -23.08 -29.72
C ARG A 101 -4.88 -24.20 -30.05
N PHE A 102 -5.82 -23.96 -30.98
CA PHE A 102 -6.89 -24.91 -31.31
C PHE A 102 -7.06 -25.18 -32.82
N PRO A 103 -6.00 -25.54 -33.56
CA PRO A 103 -6.15 -25.71 -35.00
C PRO A 103 -7.14 -26.83 -35.40
N HIS A 104 -7.33 -27.90 -34.59
CA HIS A 104 -8.11 -29.09 -34.98
C HIS A 104 -9.08 -29.66 -33.90
N GLY A 105 -9.81 -28.81 -33.16
CA GLY A 105 -11.02 -29.29 -32.49
C GLY A 105 -10.84 -30.07 -31.18
N PHE A 106 -10.00 -29.58 -30.26
CA PHE A 106 -10.16 -29.97 -28.85
C PHE A 106 -11.47 -29.38 -28.29
N GLY A 107 -12.59 -30.08 -28.54
CA GLY A 107 -13.86 -30.07 -27.82
C GLY A 107 -14.52 -28.71 -27.52
N HIS A 108 -15.59 -28.40 -28.26
CA HIS A 108 -16.76 -27.53 -27.94
C HIS A 108 -16.59 -26.18 -27.21
N ASN A 109 -15.40 -25.75 -26.83
CA ASN A 109 -15.16 -24.50 -26.10
C ASN A 109 -14.55 -23.46 -27.04
N LYS A 110 -15.21 -22.30 -27.13
CA LYS A 110 -14.73 -21.12 -27.87
C LYS A 110 -13.28 -20.77 -27.47
N PRO A 111 -12.46 -20.24 -28.40
CA PRO A 111 -11.12 -19.77 -28.09
C PRO A 111 -11.20 -18.77 -26.93
N ARG A 112 -10.36 -18.99 -25.92
CA ARG A 112 -10.34 -18.14 -24.72
C ARG A 112 -9.43 -16.94 -24.96
N PRO A 113 -9.82 -15.75 -24.46
CA PRO A 113 -8.95 -14.59 -24.57
C PRO A 113 -7.65 -14.84 -23.83
N TRP A 114 -6.52 -14.62 -24.49
CA TRP A 114 -5.21 -14.59 -23.84
C TRP A 114 -5.07 -13.30 -23.06
N VAL A 115 -5.19 -12.15 -23.73
CA VAL A 115 -5.14 -10.85 -23.07
C VAL A 115 -6.54 -10.47 -22.61
N ILE A 116 -6.66 -10.13 -21.34
CA ILE A 116 -7.92 -9.75 -20.69
C ILE A 116 -7.83 -8.35 -20.08
N ARG A 117 -8.97 -7.66 -19.98
CA ARG A 117 -9.07 -6.28 -19.47
C ARG A 117 -9.77 -6.12 -18.14
N SER A 118 -10.47 -7.15 -17.69
CA SER A 118 -11.27 -7.10 -16.49
C SER A 118 -11.00 -8.31 -15.60
N SER A 119 -11.04 -8.09 -14.30
CA SER A 119 -11.05 -9.15 -13.29
C SER A 119 -12.22 -10.12 -13.48
N SER A 120 -13.34 -9.66 -14.05
CA SER A 120 -14.48 -10.52 -14.38
C SER A 120 -14.12 -11.62 -15.40
N ALA A 121 -13.18 -11.38 -16.31
CA ALA A 121 -12.69 -12.40 -17.24
C ALA A 121 -11.78 -13.44 -16.54
N VAL A 122 -10.99 -13.01 -15.54
CA VAL A 122 -10.22 -13.92 -14.67
C VAL A 122 -11.18 -14.85 -13.92
N LEU A 123 -12.19 -14.28 -13.25
CA LEU A 123 -13.18 -15.03 -12.47
C LEU A 123 -13.90 -16.09 -13.31
N LYS A 124 -14.42 -15.70 -14.47
CA LYS A 124 -15.09 -16.62 -15.40
C LYS A 124 -14.16 -17.79 -15.75
N THR A 125 -12.87 -17.53 -15.92
CA THR A 125 -11.89 -18.57 -16.20
C THR A 125 -11.65 -19.46 -15.00
N VAL A 126 -11.49 -18.90 -13.79
CA VAL A 126 -11.31 -19.68 -12.55
C VAL A 126 -12.51 -20.60 -12.27
N HIS A 127 -13.75 -20.09 -12.39
CA HIS A 127 -14.94 -20.92 -12.23
C HIS A 127 -14.98 -22.07 -13.25
N LEU A 128 -14.58 -21.78 -14.49
CA LEU A 128 -14.54 -22.77 -15.55
C LEU A 128 -13.38 -23.77 -15.37
N VAL A 129 -12.25 -23.37 -14.80
CA VAL A 129 -11.17 -24.28 -14.35
C VAL A 129 -11.74 -25.24 -13.31
N ASN A 130 -12.35 -24.70 -12.24
CA ASN A 130 -12.87 -25.49 -11.12
C ASN A 130 -13.95 -26.48 -11.58
N ALA A 131 -14.85 -26.07 -12.48
CA ALA A 131 -15.89 -26.93 -13.05
C ALA A 131 -15.33 -28.06 -13.93
N ASN A 132 -14.13 -27.90 -14.49
CA ASN A 132 -13.47 -28.91 -15.35
C ASN A 132 -12.38 -29.71 -14.61
N MET A 133 -12.13 -29.44 -13.32
CA MET A 133 -11.19 -30.20 -12.50
C MET A 133 -11.88 -31.41 -11.85
N SER A 134 -11.20 -32.56 -11.83
CA SER A 134 -11.66 -33.73 -11.07
C SER A 134 -11.71 -33.44 -9.55
N PRO A 135 -12.54 -34.15 -8.77
CA PRO A 135 -12.60 -33.97 -7.30
C PRO A 135 -11.24 -34.08 -6.60
N ARG A 136 -10.33 -34.90 -7.14
CA ARG A 136 -8.96 -35.08 -6.63
C ARG A 136 -8.04 -33.88 -6.96
N GLN A 137 -8.31 -33.17 -8.05
CA GLN A 137 -7.60 -31.93 -8.44
C GLN A 137 -8.15 -30.69 -7.71
N GLN A 138 -9.44 -30.66 -7.38
CA GLN A 138 -10.07 -29.57 -6.61
C GLN A 138 -9.53 -29.46 -5.18
N GLN A 139 -9.00 -30.55 -4.62
CA GLN A 139 -8.36 -30.57 -3.30
C GLN A 139 -6.92 -30.03 -3.31
N ALA A 140 -6.31 -29.86 -4.49
CA ALA A 140 -4.99 -29.25 -4.61
C ALA A 140 -5.11 -27.72 -4.72
N PRO A 141 -4.27 -26.94 -4.03
CA PRO A 141 -4.32 -25.49 -4.11
C PRO A 141 -4.05 -25.01 -5.55
N VAL A 142 -4.95 -24.19 -6.10
CA VAL A 142 -4.73 -23.50 -7.39
C VAL A 142 -3.53 -22.58 -7.22
N ARG A 143 -2.41 -22.91 -7.86
CA ARG A 143 -1.19 -22.10 -7.82
C ARG A 143 -1.30 -20.96 -8.81
N PHE A 144 -1.71 -19.80 -8.32
CA PHE A 144 -1.53 -18.54 -9.04
C PHE A 144 -0.04 -18.25 -9.17
N ARG A 145 0.39 -17.69 -10.31
CA ARG A 145 1.72 -17.14 -10.50
C ARG A 145 1.58 -15.78 -11.17
N THR A 146 2.47 -14.89 -10.83
CA THR A 146 2.62 -13.60 -11.48
C THR A 146 4.08 -13.50 -11.88
N PHE A 147 4.39 -12.81 -12.97
CA PHE A 147 5.76 -12.65 -13.44
C PHE A 147 5.90 -11.19 -13.77
N ASP A 148 6.92 -10.57 -13.20
CA ASP A 148 7.07 -9.13 -13.22
C ASP A 148 8.22 -8.76 -14.14
N CYS A 149 7.91 -7.92 -15.12
CA CYS A 149 8.79 -7.58 -16.23
C CYS A 149 9.46 -6.21 -16.02
N GLU A 150 10.08 -5.98 -14.86
CA GLU A 150 10.64 -4.67 -14.44
C GLU A 150 11.51 -3.95 -15.48
N ARG A 151 12.22 -4.71 -16.32
CA ARG A 151 13.15 -4.19 -17.32
C ARG A 151 12.45 -3.57 -18.53
N LEU A 152 11.13 -3.72 -18.68
CA LEU A 152 10.38 -3.20 -19.83
C LEU A 152 10.55 -1.70 -20.09
N PHE A 153 10.59 -0.88 -19.03
CA PHE A 153 10.70 0.56 -19.19
C PHE A 153 12.12 1.06 -19.51
N THR A 154 13.13 0.18 -19.45
CA THR A 154 14.55 0.56 -19.57
C THR A 154 15.37 -0.30 -20.53
N ALA A 155 14.92 -1.50 -20.89
CA ALA A 155 15.73 -2.48 -21.63
C ALA A 155 15.36 -2.66 -23.12
N PRO A 156 14.08 -2.74 -23.54
CA PRO A 156 13.71 -2.95 -24.94
C PRO A 156 14.29 -1.89 -25.89
N PRO A 157 15.10 -2.26 -26.89
CA PRO A 157 15.54 -1.30 -27.91
C PRO A 157 14.33 -0.75 -28.67
N HIS A 158 14.26 0.57 -28.90
CA HIS A 158 13.14 1.15 -29.65
C HIS A 158 13.01 0.58 -31.07
N ALA A 159 14.13 0.21 -31.70
CA ALA A 159 14.12 -0.41 -33.03
C ALA A 159 13.38 -1.75 -33.04
N ASP A 160 13.61 -2.59 -32.02
CA ASP A 160 12.91 -3.87 -31.89
C ASP A 160 11.43 -3.67 -31.53
N LEU A 161 11.16 -2.80 -30.55
CA LEU A 161 9.79 -2.43 -30.18
C LEU A 161 8.97 -1.97 -31.39
N LEU A 162 9.52 -1.05 -32.19
CA LEU A 162 8.88 -0.56 -33.41
C LEU A 162 8.68 -1.69 -34.41
N ALA A 163 9.71 -2.47 -34.73
CA ALA A 163 9.61 -3.56 -35.71
C ALA A 163 8.52 -4.57 -35.34
N ARG A 164 8.48 -5.02 -34.08
CA ARG A 164 7.51 -6.00 -33.58
C ARG A 164 6.08 -5.48 -33.63
N VAL A 165 5.86 -4.26 -33.14
CA VAL A 165 4.52 -3.67 -33.09
C VAL A 165 4.03 -3.26 -34.48
N GLU A 166 4.89 -2.72 -35.34
CA GLU A 166 4.55 -2.39 -36.73
C GLU A 166 4.16 -3.63 -37.53
N GLN A 167 4.95 -4.71 -37.44
CA GLN A 167 4.63 -5.97 -38.12
C GLN A 167 3.28 -6.52 -37.67
N PHE A 168 2.96 -6.40 -36.39
CA PHE A 168 1.65 -6.80 -35.88
C PHE A 168 0.52 -5.92 -36.45
N ILE A 169 0.69 -4.59 -36.45
CA ILE A 169 -0.30 -3.66 -37.01
C ILE A 169 -0.57 -4.00 -38.48
N VAL A 170 0.47 -4.17 -39.29
CA VAL A 170 0.34 -4.56 -40.70
C VAL A 170 -0.43 -5.88 -40.84
N GLY A 171 -0.10 -6.89 -40.02
CA GLY A 171 -0.79 -8.17 -40.03
C GLY A 171 -2.28 -8.06 -39.68
N VAL A 172 -2.62 -7.25 -38.66
CA VAL A 172 -4.03 -7.02 -38.30
C VAL A 172 -4.79 -6.36 -39.45
N PHE A 173 -4.24 -5.31 -40.07
CA PHE A 173 -4.89 -4.68 -41.22
C PHE A 173 -5.05 -5.64 -42.41
N ALA A 174 -4.05 -6.48 -42.67
CA ALA A 174 -4.11 -7.49 -43.73
C ALA A 174 -5.19 -8.56 -43.49
N ASP A 175 -5.48 -8.88 -42.22
CA ASP A 175 -6.56 -9.80 -41.84
C ASP A 175 -7.98 -9.21 -42.03
N HIS A 176 -8.09 -7.91 -42.32
CA HIS A 176 -9.33 -7.21 -42.63
C HIS A 176 -9.32 -6.67 -44.07
N PRO A 177 -9.23 -7.52 -45.11
CA PRO A 177 -8.96 -7.09 -46.50
C PRO A 177 -10.08 -6.25 -47.12
N GLN A 178 -11.29 -6.32 -46.56
CA GLN A 178 -12.44 -5.50 -47.00
C GLN A 178 -12.47 -4.10 -46.36
N ALA A 179 -11.60 -3.85 -45.38
CA ALA A 179 -11.50 -2.58 -44.68
C ALA A 179 -10.28 -1.79 -45.19
N GLY A 180 -10.47 -0.50 -45.48
CA GLY A 180 -9.36 0.41 -45.78
C GLY A 180 -8.81 1.12 -44.53
N HIS A 181 -9.60 1.20 -43.47
CA HIS A 181 -9.21 1.86 -42.21
C HIS A 181 -10.01 1.34 -41.01
N VAL A 182 -9.56 1.69 -39.79
CA VAL A 182 -10.28 1.47 -38.53
C VAL A 182 -10.74 2.81 -37.96
N ALA A 183 -12.00 2.88 -37.55
CA ALA A 183 -12.56 3.99 -36.80
C ALA A 183 -12.55 3.64 -35.30
N VAL A 184 -12.03 4.51 -34.44
CA VAL A 184 -11.97 4.33 -32.98
C VAL A 184 -12.53 5.56 -32.26
N ASN A 185 -13.43 5.36 -31.29
CA ASN A 185 -14.05 6.45 -30.54
C ASN A 185 -13.39 6.69 -29.17
N HIS A 186 -13.87 7.71 -28.45
CA HIS A 186 -13.35 8.08 -27.13
C HIS A 186 -13.52 7.00 -26.05
N ALA A 187 -14.57 6.19 -26.14
CA ALA A 187 -14.87 5.08 -25.23
C ALA A 187 -14.06 3.81 -25.54
N GLY A 188 -13.23 3.81 -26.60
CA GLY A 188 -12.42 2.67 -27.00
C GLY A 188 -13.17 1.63 -27.86
N HIS A 189 -14.37 1.95 -28.34
CA HIS A 189 -15.05 1.15 -29.35
C HIS A 189 -14.37 1.36 -30.70
N SER A 190 -14.27 0.29 -31.48
CA SER A 190 -13.68 0.31 -32.82
C SER A 190 -14.58 -0.35 -33.86
N ARG A 191 -14.46 0.12 -35.11
CA ARG A 191 -15.19 -0.40 -36.27
C ARG A 191 -14.28 -0.37 -37.50
N TRP A 192 -14.16 -1.50 -38.19
CA TRP A 192 -13.50 -1.57 -39.48
C TRP A 192 -14.41 -1.00 -40.57
N LYS A 193 -13.83 -0.22 -41.50
CA LYS A 193 -14.58 0.53 -42.51
C LYS A 193 -13.93 0.39 -43.90
N PRO A 194 -14.72 0.25 -44.98
CA PRO A 194 -14.20 0.20 -46.34
C PRO A 194 -13.73 1.58 -46.81
N GLY A 195 -12.83 1.59 -47.80
CA GLY A 195 -12.33 2.81 -48.43
C GLY A 195 -11.29 3.59 -47.59
N PRO A 196 -10.71 4.66 -48.15
CA PRO A 196 -9.73 5.49 -47.45
C PRO A 196 -10.35 6.20 -46.23
N PRO A 197 -9.54 6.52 -45.20
CA PRO A 197 -10.04 7.26 -44.05
C PRO A 197 -10.50 8.66 -44.48
N PRO A 198 -11.61 9.18 -43.94
CA PRO A 198 -12.03 10.56 -44.17
C PRO A 198 -10.97 11.54 -43.66
N HIS A 199 -10.84 12.68 -44.32
CA HIS A 199 -9.83 13.70 -44.00
C HIS A 199 -9.95 14.31 -42.59
N GLN A 200 -11.05 14.07 -41.86
CA GLN A 200 -11.30 14.65 -40.53
C GLN A 200 -12.02 13.66 -39.58
N ARG A 201 -11.97 13.97 -38.28
CA ARG A 201 -12.80 13.31 -37.25
C ARG A 201 -14.27 13.42 -37.62
N MET A 202 -14.99 12.31 -37.59
CA MET A 202 -16.42 12.28 -37.89
C MET A 202 -17.23 12.12 -36.60
N LYS A 203 -18.47 12.63 -36.62
CA LYS A 203 -19.48 12.27 -35.64
C LYS A 203 -20.38 11.19 -36.23
N ASP A 204 -20.77 10.20 -35.43
CA ASP A 204 -21.87 9.32 -35.80
C ASP A 204 -23.24 10.00 -35.58
N GLU A 205 -24.31 9.29 -35.89
CA GLU A 205 -25.71 9.74 -35.73
C GLU A 205 -26.03 10.12 -34.28
N ASP A 206 -25.34 9.50 -33.31
CA ASP A 206 -25.46 9.77 -31.87
C ASP A 206 -24.56 10.93 -31.39
N GLY A 207 -23.80 11.57 -32.31
CA GLY A 207 -22.91 12.68 -32.02
C GLY A 207 -21.56 12.29 -31.40
N CYS A 208 -21.25 11.00 -31.28
CA CYS A 208 -19.99 10.48 -30.77
C CYS A 208 -18.85 10.71 -31.77
N LYS A 209 -17.69 11.21 -31.29
CA LYS A 209 -16.53 11.50 -32.14
C LYS A 209 -15.71 10.24 -32.40
N TRP A 210 -15.47 9.95 -33.67
CA TRP A 210 -14.64 8.85 -34.17
C TRP A 210 -13.39 9.38 -34.86
N TYR A 211 -12.28 8.69 -34.63
CA TYR A 211 -11.00 8.94 -35.31
C TYR A 211 -10.70 7.78 -36.25
N HIS A 212 -10.44 8.10 -37.51
CA HIS A 212 -10.28 7.13 -38.59
C HIS A 212 -8.81 7.01 -38.95
N VAL A 213 -8.28 5.80 -38.94
CA VAL A 213 -6.84 5.54 -39.04
C VAL A 213 -6.60 4.39 -40.01
N ASP A 214 -5.82 4.64 -41.07
CA ASP A 214 -5.30 3.59 -41.94
C ASP A 214 -3.97 3.01 -41.41
N VAL A 215 -3.47 1.96 -42.06
CA VAL A 215 -2.25 1.28 -41.64
C VAL A 215 -1.03 2.22 -41.63
N GLN A 216 -0.94 3.14 -42.60
CA GLN A 216 0.19 4.07 -42.73
C GLN A 216 0.18 5.11 -41.61
N THR A 217 -0.98 5.68 -41.31
CA THR A 217 -1.21 6.62 -40.22
C THR A 217 -0.97 5.97 -38.86
N ALA A 218 -1.39 4.72 -38.67
CA ALA A 218 -1.13 3.94 -37.46
C ALA A 218 0.37 3.78 -37.20
N ILE A 219 1.12 3.36 -38.23
CA ILE A 219 2.58 3.19 -38.16
C ILE A 219 3.26 4.54 -37.93
N ALA A 220 2.86 5.59 -38.64
CA ALA A 220 3.42 6.92 -38.49
C ALA A 220 3.19 7.48 -37.07
N LEU A 221 2.01 7.26 -36.49
CA LEU A 221 1.70 7.64 -35.12
C LEU A 221 2.55 6.86 -34.11
N LEU A 222 2.71 5.55 -34.29
CA LEU A 222 3.57 4.73 -33.44
C LEU A 222 5.03 5.20 -33.47
N ARG A 223 5.58 5.42 -34.67
CA ARG A 223 6.94 5.94 -34.87
C ARG A 223 7.12 7.33 -34.28
N LEU A 224 6.12 8.20 -34.43
CA LEU A 224 6.11 9.52 -33.81
C LEU A 224 6.24 9.41 -32.30
N ILE A 225 5.39 8.61 -31.64
CA ILE A 225 5.36 8.51 -30.18
C ILE A 225 6.62 7.84 -29.61
N VAL A 226 6.99 6.67 -30.12
CA VAL A 226 8.15 5.91 -29.62
C VAL A 226 9.46 6.59 -30.00
N GLY A 227 9.52 7.13 -31.22
CA GLY A 227 10.70 7.83 -31.74
C GLY A 227 10.97 9.15 -31.04
N ASN A 228 9.93 9.85 -30.53
CA ASN A 228 10.04 11.18 -29.95
C ASN A 228 9.69 11.22 -28.45
N ALA A 229 10.13 10.21 -27.72
CA ALA A 229 10.03 10.17 -26.26
C ALA A 229 11.05 11.13 -25.60
N TYR A 230 10.76 12.43 -25.67
CA TYR A 230 11.56 13.48 -25.04
C TYR A 230 11.13 13.74 -23.59
N ILE A 231 12.09 14.14 -22.76
CA ILE A 231 11.87 14.65 -21.41
C ILE A 231 12.73 15.90 -21.18
N VAL A 232 12.24 16.82 -20.36
CA VAL A 232 12.98 17.99 -19.89
C VAL A 232 13.37 17.78 -18.44
N LEU A 233 14.66 17.93 -18.13
CA LEU A 233 15.17 17.88 -16.77
C LEU A 233 16.10 19.07 -16.54
N GLY A 234 15.67 19.99 -15.66
CA GLY A 234 16.34 21.28 -15.50
C GLY A 234 16.23 22.11 -16.78
N ASP A 235 17.36 22.56 -17.28
CA ASP A 235 17.52 23.34 -18.53
C ASP A 235 17.83 22.47 -19.76
N ARG A 236 18.01 21.15 -19.58
CA ARG A 236 18.40 20.22 -20.65
C ARG A 236 17.24 19.37 -21.15
N VAL A 237 17.27 19.07 -22.44
CA VAL A 237 16.36 18.12 -23.10
C VAL A 237 17.07 16.79 -23.29
N TYR A 238 16.36 15.70 -22.98
CA TYR A 238 16.83 14.33 -23.19
C TYR A 238 15.85 13.56 -24.05
N ARG A 239 16.36 12.62 -24.84
CA ARG A 239 15.55 11.70 -25.64
C ARG A 239 15.78 10.28 -25.16
N GLN A 240 14.69 9.55 -24.90
CA GLN A 240 14.74 8.13 -24.61
C GLN A 240 15.09 7.34 -25.88
N ARG A 241 16.07 6.43 -25.78
CA ARG A 241 16.58 5.59 -26.88
C ARG A 241 16.17 4.13 -26.79
N LYS A 242 15.87 3.67 -25.57
CA LYS A 242 15.41 2.32 -25.25
C LYS A 242 14.46 2.34 -24.05
N GLY A 243 13.69 1.28 -23.90
CA GLY A 243 12.57 1.18 -22.98
C GLY A 243 11.23 1.50 -23.63
N ILE A 244 10.16 1.22 -22.90
CA ILE A 244 8.84 1.75 -23.24
C ILE A 244 8.81 3.25 -22.89
N PRO A 245 8.26 4.13 -23.76
CA PRO A 245 8.20 5.57 -23.51
C PRO A 245 7.61 5.91 -22.13
N MET A 246 8.38 6.61 -21.29
CA MET A 246 7.89 7.00 -19.96
C MET A 246 6.94 8.21 -20.06
N GLY A 247 5.83 8.17 -19.30
CA GLY A 247 4.86 9.27 -19.27
C GLY A 247 3.89 9.32 -20.45
N ALA A 248 3.87 8.30 -21.30
CA ALA A 248 2.93 8.17 -22.42
C ALA A 248 1.67 7.36 -22.02
N ASN A 249 0.48 7.83 -22.41
CA ASN A 249 -0.79 7.11 -22.19
C ASN A 249 -0.87 5.77 -22.94
N SER A 250 -0.05 5.61 -23.97
CA SER A 250 0.01 4.41 -24.82
C SER A 250 0.90 3.33 -24.21
N SER A 251 1.72 3.62 -23.20
CA SER A 251 2.74 2.71 -22.66
C SER A 251 2.19 1.36 -22.19
N PRO A 252 1.09 1.28 -21.41
CA PRO A 252 0.55 -0.02 -21.01
C PRO A 252 0.11 -0.88 -22.20
N ALA A 253 -0.57 -0.27 -23.18
CA ALA A 253 -1.01 -0.97 -24.38
C ALA A 253 0.18 -1.38 -25.28
N LEU A 254 1.25 -0.59 -25.30
CA LEU A 254 2.51 -0.93 -25.99
C LEU A 254 3.19 -2.13 -25.35
N VAL A 255 3.25 -2.20 -24.01
CA VAL A 255 3.83 -3.35 -23.31
C VAL A 255 3.01 -4.61 -23.57
N ASP A 256 1.69 -4.51 -23.40
CA ASP A 256 0.75 -5.60 -23.69
C ASP A 256 1.02 -6.18 -25.08
N LEU A 257 1.02 -5.30 -26.09
CA LEU A 257 1.19 -5.72 -27.46
C LEU A 257 2.60 -6.22 -27.78
N TYR A 258 3.64 -5.55 -27.29
CA TYR A 258 5.04 -5.92 -27.51
C TYR A 258 5.32 -7.34 -27.01
N LEU A 259 5.02 -7.60 -25.74
CA LEU A 259 5.19 -8.94 -25.15
C LEU A 259 4.28 -9.97 -25.83
N PHE A 260 3.06 -9.59 -26.21
CA PHE A 260 2.14 -10.48 -26.91
C PHE A 260 2.70 -10.97 -28.24
N THR A 261 3.41 -10.11 -28.98
CA THR A 261 4.02 -10.55 -30.26
C THR A 261 4.98 -11.71 -30.04
N TYR A 262 5.80 -11.66 -28.98
CA TYR A 262 6.78 -12.68 -28.64
C TYR A 262 6.12 -13.96 -28.14
N GLU A 263 5.11 -13.82 -27.29
CA GLU A 263 4.28 -14.92 -26.81
C GLU A 263 3.58 -15.64 -27.98
N LEU A 264 3.02 -14.88 -28.94
CA LEU A 264 2.35 -15.43 -30.11
C LEU A 264 3.31 -16.22 -31.00
N ASP A 265 4.52 -15.69 -31.26
CA ASP A 265 5.51 -16.40 -32.05
C ASP A 265 6.02 -17.66 -31.35
N PHE A 266 6.21 -17.61 -30.03
CA PHE A 266 6.54 -18.78 -29.23
C PHE A 266 5.48 -19.87 -29.37
N MET A 267 4.20 -19.49 -29.23
CA MET A 267 3.09 -20.44 -29.38
C MET A 267 2.98 -20.97 -30.81
N ARG A 268 3.25 -20.15 -31.84
CA ARG A 268 3.28 -20.59 -33.23
C ARG A 268 4.36 -21.64 -33.47
N ARG A 269 5.56 -21.46 -32.89
CA ARG A 269 6.64 -22.46 -32.95
C ARG A 269 6.25 -23.75 -32.25
N ALA A 270 5.66 -23.68 -31.05
CA ALA A 270 5.17 -24.86 -30.33
C ALA A 270 4.09 -25.60 -31.13
N SER A 271 3.13 -24.88 -31.71
CA SER A 271 2.07 -25.45 -32.55
C SER A 271 2.65 -26.12 -33.80
N ALA A 272 3.54 -25.44 -34.52
CA ALA A 272 4.21 -26.00 -35.70
C ALA A 272 5.01 -27.26 -35.35
N MET A 273 5.73 -27.27 -34.23
CA MET A 273 6.48 -28.45 -33.75
C MET A 273 5.53 -29.61 -33.39
N HIS A 274 4.34 -29.34 -32.87
CA HIS A 274 3.36 -30.37 -32.56
C HIS A 274 2.81 -31.06 -33.83
N PHE A 275 2.51 -30.31 -34.89
CA PHE A 275 1.90 -30.84 -36.12
C PHE A 275 2.90 -31.31 -37.18
N VAL A 276 4.06 -30.65 -37.27
CA VAL A 276 5.06 -30.85 -38.34
C VAL A 276 6.39 -31.39 -37.80
N GLY A 277 6.49 -31.62 -36.49
CA GLY A 277 7.73 -32.07 -35.83
C GLY A 277 8.30 -33.38 -36.39
N LEU A 278 9.64 -33.45 -36.40
CA LEU A 278 10.45 -34.52 -36.99
C LEU A 278 10.42 -35.81 -36.17
N THR A 279 10.25 -35.75 -34.83
CA THR A 279 10.25 -36.92 -33.93
C THR A 279 9.02 -36.98 -33.02
N LEU A 280 8.70 -38.17 -32.50
CA LEU A 280 7.64 -38.36 -31.51
C LEU A 280 7.92 -37.57 -30.22
N ALA A 281 9.18 -37.50 -29.80
CA ALA A 281 9.61 -36.78 -28.60
C ALA A 281 9.32 -35.27 -28.70
N ASP A 282 9.63 -34.66 -29.84
CA ASP A 282 9.35 -33.23 -30.10
C ASP A 282 7.85 -32.94 -30.06
N ARG A 283 7.03 -33.83 -30.64
CA ARG A 283 5.57 -33.70 -30.63
C ARG A 283 4.99 -33.84 -29.23
N THR A 284 5.52 -34.76 -28.41
CA THR A 284 5.12 -34.94 -27.01
C THR A 284 5.51 -33.73 -26.16
N PHE A 285 6.73 -33.22 -26.33
CA PHE A 285 7.19 -32.01 -25.65
C PHE A 285 6.35 -30.79 -26.00
N ALA A 286 6.16 -30.52 -27.30
CA ALA A 286 5.31 -29.44 -27.78
C ALA A 286 3.86 -29.57 -27.28
N SER A 287 3.33 -30.80 -27.25
CA SER A 287 2.00 -31.05 -26.66
C SER A 287 1.94 -30.68 -25.18
N GLY A 288 2.98 -30.99 -24.40
CA GLY A 288 3.09 -30.59 -22.99
C GLY A 288 3.08 -29.08 -22.81
N VAL A 289 3.84 -28.34 -23.63
CA VAL A 289 3.86 -26.87 -23.62
C VAL A 289 2.47 -26.30 -23.95
N LEU A 290 1.84 -26.74 -25.05
CA LEU A 290 0.52 -26.25 -25.45
C LEU A 290 -0.57 -26.52 -24.38
N LYS A 291 -0.48 -27.67 -23.70
CA LYS A 291 -1.39 -28.05 -22.60
C LYS A 291 -1.19 -27.17 -21.36
N ALA A 292 0.04 -26.83 -21.00
CA ALA A 292 0.29 -25.98 -19.84
C ALA A 292 -0.30 -24.57 -19.97
N PHE A 293 -0.32 -24.02 -21.19
CA PHE A 293 -0.93 -22.73 -21.48
C PHE A 293 -2.48 -22.81 -21.60
N ARG A 294 -3.09 -23.98 -21.33
CA ARG A 294 -4.53 -24.19 -21.50
C ARG A 294 -5.39 -23.28 -20.61
N TRP A 295 -4.91 -22.97 -19.42
CA TRP A 295 -5.65 -22.14 -18.47
C TRP A 295 -5.01 -20.78 -18.27
N SER A 296 -4.06 -20.45 -19.15
CA SER A 296 -3.31 -19.24 -19.06
C SER A 296 -4.02 -18.06 -19.70
N LEU A 297 -3.97 -16.95 -18.98
CA LEU A 297 -4.43 -15.63 -19.37
C LEU A 297 -3.30 -14.66 -19.01
N ARG A 298 -3.25 -13.56 -19.74
CA ARG A 298 -2.44 -12.39 -19.47
C ARG A 298 -3.33 -11.24 -19.05
N TYR A 299 -3.12 -10.75 -17.84
CA TYR A 299 -3.82 -9.59 -17.29
C TYR A 299 -2.78 -8.54 -16.91
N MET A 300 -2.64 -7.53 -17.77
CA MET A 300 -1.60 -6.49 -17.65
C MET A 300 -0.17 -7.09 -17.68
N ASP A 301 0.82 -6.24 -17.43
CA ASP A 301 2.25 -6.56 -17.56
C ASP A 301 2.76 -7.62 -16.56
N ASP A 302 1.98 -7.91 -15.50
CA ASP A 302 2.45 -8.64 -14.32
C ASP A 302 1.78 -10.00 -14.06
N CYS A 303 0.65 -10.31 -14.71
CA CYS A 303 -0.15 -11.49 -14.33
C CYS A 303 -0.27 -12.52 -15.43
N TRP A 304 0.32 -13.70 -15.19
CA TRP A 304 0.19 -14.86 -16.05
C TRP A 304 -0.25 -16.09 -15.24
N PHE A 305 -1.50 -16.50 -15.45
CA PHE A 305 -2.07 -17.70 -14.83
C PHE A 305 -1.50 -18.97 -15.46
N VAL A 306 -1.08 -19.98 -14.70
CA VAL A 306 -0.69 -21.29 -15.27
C VAL A 306 -1.38 -22.41 -14.53
N SER A 307 -1.77 -23.46 -15.26
CA SER A 307 -2.48 -24.61 -14.70
C SER A 307 -1.63 -25.36 -13.65
N PRO A 308 -2.18 -25.77 -12.50
CA PRO A 308 -1.41 -26.33 -11.38
C PRO A 308 -0.79 -27.71 -11.62
N SER A 309 -1.24 -28.47 -12.63
CA SER A 309 -1.06 -29.93 -12.64
C SER A 309 -0.19 -30.50 -13.76
N GLU A 310 0.36 -29.69 -14.66
CA GLU A 310 0.89 -30.23 -15.93
C GLU A 310 2.39 -29.96 -16.18
N LEU A 311 3.03 -29.01 -15.46
CA LEU A 311 4.48 -28.79 -15.55
C LEU A 311 5.09 -28.42 -14.19
N PRO A 312 6.31 -28.90 -13.85
CA PRO A 312 7.03 -28.47 -12.65
C PRO A 312 7.26 -26.96 -12.60
N ALA A 313 7.31 -26.42 -11.38
CA ALA A 313 7.61 -25.01 -11.12
C ALA A 313 8.83 -24.49 -11.89
N THR A 314 9.88 -25.30 -11.89
CA THR A 314 11.19 -25.06 -12.51
C THR A 314 11.12 -25.01 -14.03
N PHE A 315 10.14 -25.69 -14.64
CA PHE A 315 10.04 -25.78 -16.09
C PHE A 315 9.54 -24.48 -16.73
N ILE A 316 8.64 -23.76 -16.05
CA ILE A 316 8.17 -22.45 -16.53
C ILE A 316 9.28 -21.41 -16.42
N ASP A 317 10.03 -21.41 -15.32
CA ASP A 317 11.17 -20.51 -15.12
C ASP A 317 12.25 -20.77 -16.19
N VAL A 318 12.48 -22.05 -16.53
CA VAL A 318 13.34 -22.46 -17.66
C VAL A 318 12.80 -21.99 -19.01
N LEU A 319 11.49 -22.10 -19.28
CA LEU A 319 10.90 -21.62 -20.54
C LEU A 319 10.94 -20.09 -20.70
N LEU A 320 10.84 -19.36 -19.60
CA LEU A 320 10.86 -17.90 -19.57
C LEU A 320 12.27 -17.34 -19.72
N TYR A 321 13.25 -17.95 -19.03
CA TYR A 321 14.56 -17.35 -18.83
C TYR A 321 15.75 -18.18 -19.33
N ALA A 322 15.59 -19.48 -19.56
CA ALA A 322 16.67 -20.36 -20.01
C ALA A 322 16.51 -20.80 -21.48
N ASP A 323 17.64 -21.15 -22.09
CA ASP A 323 17.67 -21.82 -23.39
C ASP A 323 17.41 -23.32 -23.15
N CYS A 324 16.15 -23.76 -23.22
CA CYS A 324 15.86 -25.18 -23.05
C CYS A 324 16.36 -25.97 -24.27
N HIS A 325 16.96 -27.12 -24.02
CA HIS A 325 17.76 -27.99 -24.91
C HIS A 325 17.11 -28.49 -26.23
N VAL A 326 16.05 -27.85 -26.73
CA VAL A 326 15.37 -28.19 -27.99
C VAL A 326 15.60 -27.08 -29.01
N GLN A 327 16.40 -27.37 -30.04
CA GLN A 327 16.58 -26.48 -31.19
C GLN A 327 15.20 -26.14 -31.80
N GLY A 328 14.88 -24.85 -31.87
CA GLY A 328 13.65 -24.34 -32.49
C GLY A 328 12.56 -23.81 -31.55
N LEU A 329 12.68 -24.01 -30.22
CA LEU A 329 11.77 -23.42 -29.22
C LEU A 329 12.48 -22.45 -28.28
N TYR A 330 13.09 -21.39 -28.83
CA TYR A 330 13.78 -20.38 -28.03
C TYR A 330 12.79 -19.56 -27.19
N GLY A 331 13.16 -19.30 -25.92
CA GLY A 331 12.32 -18.78 -24.82
C GLY A 331 11.35 -17.64 -25.14
N ILE A 332 10.32 -17.50 -24.29
CA ILE A 332 9.13 -16.69 -24.55
C ILE A 332 9.43 -15.19 -24.72
N TYR A 333 10.41 -14.66 -23.99
CA TYR A 333 10.73 -13.22 -24.00
C TYR A 333 12.12 -12.93 -24.62
N PRO A 334 12.29 -11.73 -25.22
CA PRO A 334 13.55 -11.33 -25.85
C PRO A 334 14.71 -11.30 -24.84
N ARG A 335 15.93 -11.50 -25.34
CA ARG A 335 17.15 -11.56 -24.51
C ARG A 335 17.35 -10.31 -23.63
N CYS A 336 16.97 -9.13 -24.10
CA CYS A 336 17.07 -7.88 -23.32
C CYS A 336 16.18 -7.86 -22.07
N LEU A 337 15.14 -8.68 -22.02
CA LEU A 337 14.28 -8.87 -20.84
C LEU A 337 14.70 -10.07 -20.00
N ARG A 338 15.62 -10.90 -20.49
CA ARG A 338 16.22 -11.95 -19.68
C ARG A 338 17.06 -11.30 -18.59
N ILE A 339 17.01 -11.90 -17.42
CA ILE A 339 18.04 -11.68 -16.42
C ILE A 339 19.29 -12.32 -17.04
N GLU A 340 20.22 -11.50 -17.53
CA GLU A 340 21.46 -12.00 -18.13
C GLU A 340 22.13 -12.98 -17.19
N ASP A 341 22.62 -14.08 -17.77
CA ASP A 341 23.50 -15.05 -17.14
C ASP A 341 24.49 -14.35 -16.22
N THR A 342 24.30 -14.48 -14.91
CA THR A 342 25.46 -14.60 -14.03
C THR A 342 25.97 -16.01 -14.28
N SER A 343 26.84 -16.10 -15.28
CA SER A 343 27.48 -17.33 -15.72
C SER A 343 27.81 -18.23 -14.52
N GLN A 344 27.17 -19.39 -14.50
CA GLN A 344 27.35 -20.49 -13.53
C GLN A 344 26.79 -20.30 -12.11
N ALA A 345 25.49 -20.07 -11.95
CA ALA A 345 24.72 -20.72 -10.86
C ALA A 345 23.23 -20.57 -11.13
N GLY A 346 22.48 -21.67 -11.09
CA GLY A 346 21.04 -21.72 -11.32
C GLY A 346 20.20 -21.10 -10.19
N GLY A 347 20.37 -19.81 -9.91
CA GLY A 347 19.58 -19.06 -8.93
C GLY A 347 18.86 -17.86 -9.54
N ILE A 348 17.59 -17.66 -9.17
CA ILE A 348 16.80 -16.47 -9.50
C ILE A 348 17.48 -15.26 -8.84
N THR A 349 17.89 -14.26 -9.61
CA THR A 349 18.47 -13.03 -9.06
C THR A 349 17.42 -12.28 -8.23
N ALA A 350 17.78 -11.87 -7.01
CA ALA A 350 16.89 -11.13 -6.12
C ALA A 350 16.51 -9.76 -6.73
N ARG A 351 15.23 -9.38 -6.65
CA ARG A 351 14.70 -8.14 -7.23
C ARG A 351 15.17 -6.91 -6.45
N SER A 352 15.76 -5.96 -7.17
CA SER A 352 16.04 -4.63 -6.63
C SER A 352 14.76 -3.81 -6.47
N GLU A 353 14.75 -2.86 -5.56
CA GLU A 353 13.58 -2.01 -5.34
C GLU A 353 13.16 -1.15 -6.57
N GLY A 354 11.87 -1.15 -6.93
CA GLY A 354 11.33 -0.47 -8.13
C GLY A 354 9.81 -0.23 -8.07
N GLY A 355 9.28 0.77 -8.80
CA GLY A 355 7.82 0.95 -8.96
C GLY A 355 6.97 1.31 -7.73
N GLY A 356 7.53 1.37 -6.52
CA GLY A 356 6.76 1.52 -5.27
C GLY A 356 6.70 0.23 -4.43
N GLN A 357 7.30 -0.85 -4.92
CA GLN A 357 7.45 -2.14 -4.24
C GLN A 357 8.81 -2.23 -3.52
N PRO A 358 8.88 -2.80 -2.30
CA PRO A 358 10.14 -3.04 -1.57
C PRO A 358 11.04 -4.10 -2.24
N PRO A 359 12.35 -4.12 -1.94
CA PRO A 359 13.30 -5.07 -2.52
C PRO A 359 13.11 -6.50 -1.97
N ASP A 360 13.55 -7.48 -2.76
CA ASP A 360 13.63 -8.86 -2.33
C ASP A 360 14.77 -9.06 -1.34
N HIS A 361 14.59 -10.03 -0.45
CA HIS A 361 15.64 -10.56 0.41
C HIS A 361 15.91 -12.00 -0.01
N GLY A 362 16.98 -12.59 0.51
CA GLY A 362 17.31 -13.98 0.21
C GLY A 362 18.60 -14.42 0.87
N TRP A 363 19.20 -15.44 0.31
CA TRP A 363 20.43 -16.03 0.80
C TRP A 363 21.37 -16.33 -0.37
N ILE A 364 22.66 -16.09 -0.15
CA ILE A 364 23.75 -16.56 -0.99
C ILE A 364 24.25 -17.88 -0.41
N ARG A 365 24.55 -18.86 -1.26
CA ARG A 365 25.15 -20.14 -0.91
C ARG A 365 26.40 -20.37 -1.76
N GLN A 366 27.40 -21.05 -1.20
CA GLN A 366 28.54 -21.54 -1.98
C GLN A 366 28.68 -23.06 -1.83
N PRO A 367 29.03 -23.77 -2.92
CA PRO A 367 29.34 -25.19 -2.85
C PRO A 367 30.53 -25.52 -1.93
N SER A 368 31.46 -24.58 -1.73
CA SER A 368 32.64 -24.72 -0.88
C SER A 368 32.35 -24.54 0.61
N TRP A 369 31.18 -23.99 0.98
CA TRP A 369 30.82 -23.82 2.38
C TRP A 369 30.31 -25.13 2.99
N SER A 370 30.52 -25.31 4.29
CA SER A 370 29.98 -26.47 5.02
C SER A 370 28.48 -26.60 4.76
N SER A 371 28.01 -27.84 4.52
CA SER A 371 26.61 -28.15 4.22
C SER A 371 25.63 -27.36 5.11
N GLY A 372 24.92 -26.40 4.52
CA GLY A 372 23.90 -25.58 5.19
C GLY A 372 24.31 -24.14 5.52
N ALA A 373 25.58 -23.75 5.34
CA ALA A 373 26.01 -22.36 5.50
C ALA A 373 25.45 -21.49 4.37
N GLN A 374 24.97 -20.29 4.72
CA GLN A 374 24.34 -19.34 3.81
C GLN A 374 24.52 -17.91 4.32
N VAL A 375 24.74 -16.97 3.42
CA VAL A 375 24.91 -15.54 3.73
C VAL A 375 23.61 -14.81 3.43
N ALA A 376 23.06 -14.09 4.40
CA ALA A 376 21.79 -13.39 4.22
C ALA A 376 21.96 -12.12 3.36
N ILE A 377 21.08 -11.97 2.36
CA ILE A 377 20.91 -10.75 1.56
C ILE A 377 19.86 -9.89 2.27
N MET A 378 20.31 -8.76 2.80
CA MET A 378 19.53 -7.85 3.63
C MET A 378 18.83 -6.76 2.83
N ASP A 379 19.39 -6.37 1.68
CA ASP A 379 18.82 -5.40 0.76
C ASP A 379 19.36 -5.66 -0.64
N VAL A 380 18.59 -5.27 -1.66
CA VAL A 380 18.99 -5.35 -3.05
C VAL A 380 18.69 -4.02 -3.71
N GLN A 381 19.74 -3.37 -4.19
CA GLN A 381 19.63 -2.08 -4.84
C GLN A 381 20.21 -2.13 -6.24
N ARG A 382 19.84 -1.15 -7.05
CA ARG A 382 20.40 -0.96 -8.38
C ARG A 382 21.37 0.21 -8.33
N GLN A 383 22.63 -0.04 -8.67
CA GLN A 383 23.65 1.00 -8.82
C GLN A 383 24.31 0.81 -10.20
N ASN A 384 24.32 1.85 -11.04
CA ASN A 384 24.93 1.80 -12.37
C ASN A 384 24.48 0.58 -13.21
N GLN A 385 23.20 0.25 -13.19
CA GLN A 385 22.59 -0.96 -13.81
C GLN A 385 22.97 -2.31 -13.20
N GLN A 386 23.93 -2.36 -12.28
CA GLN A 386 24.29 -3.57 -11.56
C GLN A 386 23.37 -3.77 -10.35
N THR A 387 22.95 -5.02 -10.15
CA THR A 387 22.22 -5.44 -8.95
C THR A 387 23.23 -5.59 -7.81
N VAL A 388 23.19 -4.68 -6.86
CA VAL A 388 24.04 -4.69 -5.66
C VAL A 388 23.27 -5.37 -4.54
N HIS A 389 23.81 -6.50 -4.09
CA HIS A 389 23.29 -7.28 -2.96
C HIS A 389 24.02 -6.85 -1.69
N PHE A 390 23.28 -6.28 -0.74
CA PHE A 390 23.83 -5.95 0.57
C PHE A 390 23.75 -7.18 1.45
N VAL A 391 24.90 -7.71 1.81
CA VAL A 391 25.05 -8.92 2.63
C VAL A 391 25.63 -8.61 3.99
N ARG A 392 25.34 -9.46 4.98
CA ARG A 392 25.86 -9.29 6.35
C ARG A 392 27.30 -9.80 6.52
N GLU A 393 27.68 -10.78 5.71
CA GLU A 393 28.98 -11.44 5.75
C GLU A 393 29.66 -11.27 4.39
N GLU A 394 30.99 -11.07 4.40
CA GLU A 394 31.75 -10.89 3.16
C GLU A 394 31.77 -12.17 2.32
N VAL A 395 31.59 -12.00 1.02
CA VAL A 395 31.72 -13.06 0.03
C VAL A 395 32.96 -12.75 -0.82
N ALA A 396 33.88 -13.71 -0.91
CA ALA A 396 35.13 -13.50 -1.63
C ALA A 396 34.90 -13.20 -3.12
N ALA A 397 35.52 -12.13 -3.62
CA ALA A 397 35.43 -11.72 -5.02
C ALA A 397 35.90 -12.85 -5.96
N GLY A 398 35.19 -13.05 -7.07
CA GLY A 398 35.48 -14.11 -8.04
C GLY A 398 34.94 -15.50 -7.67
N SER A 399 34.25 -15.62 -6.53
CA SER A 399 33.64 -16.89 -6.12
C SER A 399 32.31 -17.16 -6.84
N THR A 400 32.10 -18.41 -7.22
CA THR A 400 30.81 -18.89 -7.76
C THR A 400 29.80 -19.08 -6.63
N VAL A 401 28.62 -18.47 -6.75
CA VAL A 401 27.60 -18.46 -5.70
C VAL A 401 26.20 -18.78 -6.25
N GLU A 402 25.37 -19.47 -5.47
CA GLU A 402 23.94 -19.64 -5.73
C GLU A 402 23.13 -18.61 -4.92
N ILE A 403 22.20 -17.91 -5.58
CA ILE A 403 21.29 -16.98 -4.91
C ILE A 403 19.90 -17.61 -4.80
N GLN A 404 19.40 -17.72 -3.57
CA GLN A 404 18.06 -18.17 -3.27
C GLN A 404 17.23 -17.01 -2.71
N VAL A 405 16.19 -16.60 -3.44
CA VAL A 405 15.26 -15.55 -3.00
C VAL A 405 14.37 -16.06 -1.86
N ASN A 406 14.04 -15.19 -0.90
CA ASN A 406 12.96 -15.43 0.04
C ASN A 406 11.62 -15.40 -0.71
N TRP A 407 11.17 -16.58 -1.12
CA TRP A 407 9.99 -16.74 -1.95
C TRP A 407 8.71 -16.25 -1.28
N GLU A 408 8.56 -16.41 0.03
CA GLU A 408 7.37 -15.92 0.76
C GLU A 408 7.25 -14.40 0.66
N ARG A 409 8.38 -13.69 0.82
CA ARG A 409 8.45 -12.24 0.65
C ARG A 409 8.17 -11.81 -0.79
N ARG A 410 8.84 -12.45 -1.76
CA ARG A 410 8.67 -12.14 -3.19
C ARG A 410 7.22 -12.35 -3.62
N TRP A 411 6.61 -13.44 -3.17
CA TRP A 411 5.21 -13.78 -3.40
C TRP A 411 4.26 -12.74 -2.81
N ASP A 412 4.44 -12.34 -1.55
CA ASP A 412 3.66 -11.29 -0.89
C ASP A 412 3.71 -9.96 -1.67
N HIS A 413 4.91 -9.52 -2.05
CA HIS A 413 5.09 -8.29 -2.82
C HIS A 413 4.38 -8.36 -4.18
N MET A 414 4.46 -9.50 -4.85
CA MET A 414 3.80 -9.73 -6.14
C MET A 414 2.28 -9.68 -6.02
N GLN A 415 1.70 -10.31 -4.99
CA GLN A 415 0.26 -10.24 -4.73
C GLN A 415 -0.20 -8.81 -4.50
N MET A 416 0.55 -8.03 -3.71
CA MET A 416 0.21 -6.63 -3.42
C MET A 416 0.34 -5.71 -4.64
N HIS A 417 1.32 -5.94 -5.52
CA HIS A 417 1.48 -5.19 -6.76
C HIS A 417 0.32 -5.48 -7.73
N THR A 418 0.00 -6.76 -7.94
CA THR A 418 -1.16 -7.16 -8.75
C THR A 418 -2.46 -6.57 -8.22
N ALA A 419 -2.64 -6.57 -6.89
CA ALA A 419 -3.81 -5.99 -6.24
C ALA A 419 -3.94 -4.48 -6.49
N GLN A 420 -2.82 -3.75 -6.54
CA GLN A 420 -2.85 -2.33 -6.90
C GLN A 420 -3.34 -2.11 -8.32
N HIS A 421 -2.81 -2.82 -9.30
CA HIS A 421 -3.26 -2.62 -10.68
C HIS A 421 -4.73 -2.95 -10.86
N LEU A 422 -5.20 -4.01 -10.18
CA LEU A 422 -6.63 -4.33 -10.13
C LEU A 422 -7.43 -3.19 -9.52
N LEU A 423 -7.01 -2.65 -8.37
CA LEU A 423 -7.69 -1.54 -7.72
C LEU A 423 -7.71 -0.29 -8.63
N SER A 424 -6.59 0.02 -9.31
CA SER A 424 -6.49 1.11 -10.26
C SER A 424 -7.43 0.94 -11.45
N ALA A 425 -7.56 -0.28 -12.00
CA ALA A 425 -8.48 -0.58 -13.09
C ALA A 425 -9.95 -0.44 -12.66
N VAL A 426 -10.30 -0.92 -11.45
CA VAL A 426 -11.64 -0.75 -10.88
C VAL A 426 -11.95 0.72 -10.64
N VAL A 427 -10.97 1.49 -10.16
CA VAL A 427 -11.12 2.94 -9.96
C VAL A 427 -11.30 3.67 -11.29
N ASP A 428 -10.57 3.31 -12.34
CA ASP A 428 -10.79 3.87 -13.69
C ASP A 428 -12.18 3.50 -14.22
N GLU A 429 -12.63 2.27 -14.04
CA GLU A 429 -13.96 1.81 -14.50
C GLU A 429 -15.11 2.50 -13.76
N VAL A 430 -15.03 2.60 -12.43
CA VAL A 430 -16.09 3.19 -11.57
C VAL A 430 -16.08 4.72 -11.63
N MET A 431 -14.91 5.35 -11.83
CA MET A 431 -14.74 6.78 -11.60
C MET A 431 -14.12 7.55 -12.77
N GLY A 432 -13.58 6.89 -13.78
CA GLY A 432 -12.78 7.51 -14.85
C GLY A 432 -11.53 8.23 -14.34
N ALA A 433 -11.00 7.82 -13.18
CA ALA A 433 -9.90 8.49 -12.50
C ALA A 433 -8.60 7.69 -12.61
N ASP A 434 -7.56 8.33 -13.14
CA ASP A 434 -6.22 7.74 -13.22
C ASP A 434 -5.57 7.61 -11.83
N THR A 435 -4.77 6.57 -11.59
CA THR A 435 -3.92 6.49 -10.39
C THR A 435 -2.67 7.35 -10.57
N THR A 436 -2.41 8.29 -9.64
CA THR A 436 -1.29 9.24 -9.74
C THR A 436 -0.02 8.74 -9.07
N SER A 437 -0.15 8.01 -7.96
CA SER A 437 0.96 7.38 -7.25
C SER A 437 0.52 6.16 -6.46
N TRP A 438 1.49 5.31 -6.11
CA TRP A 438 1.33 4.13 -5.27
C TRP A 438 2.53 3.96 -4.34
N GLU A 439 2.32 3.40 -3.15
CA GLU A 439 3.38 2.89 -2.29
C GLU A 439 2.95 1.63 -1.52
N MET A 440 3.92 0.76 -1.22
CA MET A 440 3.70 -0.46 -0.43
C MET A 440 4.62 -0.49 0.77
N HIS A 441 4.06 -0.62 1.97
CA HIS A 441 4.87 -0.79 3.18
C HIS A 441 5.41 -2.23 3.28
N PRO A 442 6.64 -2.44 3.80
CA PRO A 442 7.14 -3.77 4.10
C PRO A 442 6.24 -4.49 5.10
N PHE A 443 6.03 -5.79 4.91
CA PHE A 443 5.33 -6.60 5.90
C PHE A 443 6.10 -6.57 7.23
N LYS A 444 5.39 -6.21 8.31
CA LYS A 444 5.88 -6.22 9.69
C LYS A 444 4.97 -7.11 10.52
N ASP A 445 5.57 -7.95 11.33
CA ASP A 445 4.87 -8.79 12.32
C ASP A 445 4.40 -7.92 13.50
N SER A 446 3.40 -7.08 13.21
CA SER A 446 2.94 -5.96 14.01
C SER A 446 1.41 -6.02 14.13
N ALA A 447 0.90 -5.74 15.33
CA ALA A 447 -0.55 -5.68 15.58
C ALA A 447 -1.23 -4.45 14.95
N ASP A 448 -0.46 -3.48 14.45
CA ASP A 448 -0.94 -2.35 13.67
C ASP A 448 -1.19 -2.78 12.22
N VAL A 449 -2.46 -2.71 11.83
CA VAL A 449 -2.94 -3.10 10.50
C VAL A 449 -2.45 -2.13 9.42
N PHE A 450 -2.35 -0.83 9.73
CA PHE A 450 -1.91 0.20 8.78
C PHE A 450 -0.41 0.08 8.45
N ALA A 451 0.39 -0.47 9.35
CA ALA A 451 1.80 -0.75 9.08
C ALA A 451 2.01 -1.79 7.96
N ASN A 452 0.98 -2.58 7.63
CA ASN A 452 1.00 -3.66 6.64
C ASN A 452 0.23 -3.35 5.35
N THR A 453 -0.37 -2.16 5.25
CA THR A 453 -1.13 -1.73 4.07
C THR A 453 -0.24 -1.22 2.95
N ALA A 454 -0.84 -1.05 1.79
CA ALA A 454 -0.29 -0.30 0.69
C ALA A 454 -1.33 0.72 0.20
N SER A 455 -0.89 1.79 -0.47
CA SER A 455 -1.72 2.96 -0.72
C SER A 455 -1.60 3.54 -2.13
N ILE A 456 -2.76 3.79 -2.78
CA ILE A 456 -2.87 4.53 -4.05
C ILE A 456 -3.33 5.96 -3.81
N ASP A 457 -2.82 6.89 -4.61
CA ASP A 457 -3.32 8.25 -4.70
C ASP A 457 -4.19 8.42 -5.96
N LEU A 458 -5.30 9.12 -5.77
CA LEU A 458 -6.27 9.41 -6.82
C LEU A 458 -6.48 10.93 -6.94
N PRO A 459 -6.64 11.48 -8.16
CA PRO A 459 -6.86 12.90 -8.43
C PRO A 459 -8.32 13.30 -8.15
N VAL A 460 -8.93 12.71 -7.13
CA VAL A 460 -10.30 12.99 -6.68
C VAL A 460 -10.29 13.52 -5.24
N PRO A 461 -11.05 14.59 -4.93
CA PRO A 461 -10.98 15.24 -3.61
C PRO A 461 -11.48 14.37 -2.46
N LYS A 462 -12.49 13.52 -2.73
CA LYS A 462 -13.10 12.60 -1.76
C LYS A 462 -13.97 11.57 -2.48
N LEU A 463 -13.92 10.31 -2.02
CA LEU A 463 -14.84 9.25 -2.44
C LEU A 463 -16.18 9.34 -1.70
N SER A 464 -17.28 9.11 -2.42
CA SER A 464 -18.58 8.86 -1.80
C SER A 464 -18.66 7.44 -1.21
N GLN A 465 -19.59 7.23 -0.28
CA GLN A 465 -19.77 5.93 0.39
C GLN A 465 -20.22 4.85 -0.60
N GLY A 466 -21.03 5.19 -1.61
CA GLY A 466 -21.44 4.27 -2.68
C GLY A 466 -20.27 3.84 -3.58
N GLN A 467 -19.42 4.79 -3.99
CA GLN A 467 -18.22 4.48 -4.77
C GLN A 467 -17.24 3.59 -4.00
N GLN A 468 -17.07 3.82 -2.69
CA GLN A 468 -16.26 2.95 -1.85
C GLN A 468 -16.80 1.52 -1.85
N GLN A 469 -18.11 1.35 -1.69
CA GLN A 469 -18.75 0.04 -1.60
C GLN A 469 -18.70 -0.72 -2.94
N GLU A 470 -18.80 -0.03 -4.07
CA GLU A 470 -18.68 -0.59 -5.43
C GLU A 470 -17.24 -1.03 -5.74
N ILE A 471 -16.26 -0.22 -5.32
CA ILE A 471 -14.84 -0.59 -5.37
C ILE A 471 -14.57 -1.81 -4.47
N GLU A 472 -15.10 -1.82 -3.25
CA GLU A 472 -14.92 -2.93 -2.29
C GLU A 472 -15.51 -4.25 -2.80
N THR A 473 -16.72 -4.23 -3.37
CA THR A 473 -17.38 -5.44 -3.88
C THR A 473 -16.63 -6.03 -5.08
N THR A 474 -16.06 -5.17 -5.93
CA THR A 474 -15.27 -5.59 -7.08
C THR A 474 -13.86 -6.08 -6.69
N ALA A 475 -13.28 -5.52 -5.62
CA ALA A 475 -11.94 -5.84 -5.13
C ALA A 475 -11.86 -7.12 -4.26
N GLN A 476 -13.00 -7.68 -3.82
CA GLN A 476 -13.09 -8.89 -3.00
C GLN A 476 -12.63 -10.18 -3.71
N ILE A 477 -12.33 -10.13 -5.00
CA ILE A 477 -11.98 -11.28 -5.86
C ILE A 477 -10.63 -11.94 -5.48
N GLN A 478 -9.79 -11.26 -4.69
CA GLN A 478 -8.61 -11.85 -4.04
C GLN A 478 -8.31 -11.22 -2.66
N LEU A 479 -9.39 -11.02 -1.88
CA LEU A 479 -9.40 -10.38 -0.56
C LEU A 479 -8.60 -9.07 -0.52
N ILE A 480 -8.95 -8.10 -1.38
CA ILE A 480 -8.49 -6.72 -1.21
C ILE A 480 -9.45 -6.03 -0.23
N LYS A 481 -8.97 -5.66 0.95
CA LYS A 481 -9.75 -4.94 1.96
C LYS A 481 -9.23 -3.52 2.11
N LEU A 482 -10.10 -2.53 1.82
CA LEU A 482 -9.84 -1.15 2.18
C LEU A 482 -9.85 -1.01 3.71
N VAL A 483 -8.78 -0.45 4.27
CA VAL A 483 -8.59 -0.28 5.72
C VAL A 483 -8.77 1.19 6.13
N GLY A 484 -8.49 2.14 5.24
CA GLY A 484 -8.69 3.55 5.55
C GLY A 484 -8.48 4.49 4.36
N GLN A 485 -8.80 5.75 4.60
CA GLN A 485 -8.68 6.84 3.63
C GLN A 485 -7.98 8.03 4.31
N THR A 486 -6.99 8.61 3.63
CA THR A 486 -6.28 9.82 4.06
C THR A 486 -6.44 10.93 3.03
N ARG A 487 -6.41 12.19 3.48
CA ARG A 487 -6.46 13.35 2.60
C ARG A 487 -5.03 13.73 2.17
N SER A 488 -4.72 13.68 0.88
CA SER A 488 -3.43 14.12 0.32
C SER A 488 -3.59 15.46 -0.41
N HIS A 489 -2.49 16.19 -0.64
CA HIS A 489 -2.52 17.56 -1.17
C HIS A 489 -3.07 17.56 -2.62
N GLY A 490 -4.37 17.84 -2.77
CA GLY A 490 -5.08 17.80 -4.05
C GLY A 490 -5.73 16.46 -4.42
N GLY A 491 -5.77 15.47 -3.51
CA GLY A 491 -6.27 14.12 -3.81
C GLY A 491 -6.65 13.29 -2.58
N THR A 492 -6.97 12.02 -2.83
CA THR A 492 -7.33 11.02 -1.81
C THR A 492 -6.35 9.87 -1.83
N GLY A 493 -5.76 9.55 -0.67
CA GLY A 493 -4.98 8.34 -0.44
C GLY A 493 -5.87 7.22 0.11
N LEU A 494 -5.84 6.04 -0.52
CA LEU A 494 -6.57 4.85 -0.07
C LEU A 494 -5.60 3.81 0.47
N SER A 495 -5.78 3.36 1.72
CA SER A 495 -4.98 2.28 2.33
C SER A 495 -5.70 0.95 2.23
N PHE A 496 -5.02 -0.10 1.77
CA PHE A 496 -5.62 -1.43 1.64
C PHE A 496 -4.67 -2.59 1.96
N LEU A 497 -5.26 -3.74 2.28
CA LEU A 497 -4.60 -5.05 2.38
C LEU A 497 -5.03 -5.93 1.22
N ALA A 498 -4.16 -6.83 0.77
CA ALA A 498 -4.51 -7.83 -0.24
C ALA A 498 -3.87 -9.19 0.08
N GLY A 499 -4.42 -10.27 -0.48
CA GLY A 499 -3.83 -11.60 -0.44
C GLY A 499 -3.52 -12.10 0.98
N ASN A 500 -2.30 -12.60 1.20
CA ASN A 500 -1.89 -13.18 2.47
C ASN A 500 -1.91 -12.16 3.63
N ARG A 501 -1.63 -10.89 3.39
CA ARG A 501 -1.69 -9.86 4.45
C ARG A 501 -3.11 -9.64 4.94
N ALA A 502 -4.08 -9.66 4.03
CA ALA A 502 -5.49 -9.54 4.39
C ALA A 502 -5.98 -10.77 5.17
N LEU A 503 -5.54 -11.97 4.79
CA LEU A 503 -5.84 -13.21 5.52
C LEU A 503 -5.20 -13.24 6.92
N LEU A 504 -3.95 -12.81 7.04
CA LEU A 504 -3.25 -12.71 8.33
C LEU A 504 -3.90 -11.65 9.24
N ALA A 505 -4.23 -10.48 8.70
CA ALA A 505 -4.94 -9.44 9.44
C ALA A 505 -6.33 -9.91 9.92
N LEU A 506 -7.06 -10.65 9.07
CA LEU A 506 -8.31 -11.30 9.46
C LEU A 506 -8.08 -12.32 10.59
N GLY A 507 -7.04 -13.15 10.49
CA GLY A 507 -6.66 -14.10 11.55
C GLY A 507 -6.36 -13.40 12.89
N VAL A 508 -5.57 -12.32 12.87
CA VAL A 508 -5.29 -11.49 14.05
C VAL A 508 -6.56 -10.85 14.61
N SER A 509 -7.47 -10.40 13.74
CA SER A 509 -8.77 -9.84 14.14
C SER A 509 -9.64 -10.89 14.83
N LEU A 510 -9.76 -12.09 14.26
CA LEU A 510 -10.52 -13.20 14.86
C LEU A 510 -9.93 -13.65 16.20
N GLN A 511 -8.60 -13.68 16.33
CA GLN A 511 -7.95 -13.96 17.63
C GLN A 511 -8.20 -12.86 18.66
N ARG A 512 -8.25 -11.59 18.23
CA ARG A 512 -8.59 -10.46 19.11
C ARG A 512 -10.05 -10.53 19.55
N GLU A 513 -10.96 -10.84 18.65
CA GLU A 513 -12.38 -11.06 18.94
C GLU A 513 -12.58 -12.23 19.89
N ALA A 514 -11.86 -13.35 19.70
CA ALA A 514 -11.89 -14.49 20.62
C ALA A 514 -11.38 -14.12 22.03
N ARG A 515 -10.36 -13.26 22.13
CA ARG A 515 -9.89 -12.72 23.42
C ARG A 515 -10.94 -11.80 24.05
N LEU A 516 -11.54 -10.91 23.28
CA LEU A 516 -12.61 -10.02 23.75
C LEU A 516 -13.84 -10.81 24.22
N LYS A 517 -14.23 -11.88 23.53
CA LYS A 517 -15.29 -12.80 23.95
C LYS A 517 -15.01 -13.42 25.32
N LYS A 518 -13.75 -13.76 25.63
CA LYS A 518 -13.36 -14.26 26.96
C LYS A 518 -13.41 -13.17 28.03
N VAL A 519 -13.00 -11.94 27.70
CA VAL A 519 -12.94 -10.82 28.65
C VAL A 519 -14.33 -10.26 28.96
N LEU A 520 -15.18 -10.09 27.94
CA LEU A 520 -16.50 -9.49 28.04
C LEU A 520 -17.62 -10.52 28.29
N GLY A 521 -17.36 -11.81 28.05
CA GLY A 521 -18.34 -12.88 28.23
C GLY A 521 -19.48 -12.89 27.20
N CYS A 522 -19.39 -12.12 26.12
CA CYS A 522 -20.44 -11.98 25.10
C CYS A 522 -19.93 -12.24 23.66
N GLY A 523 -20.86 -12.46 22.73
CA GLY A 523 -20.56 -12.65 21.31
C GLY A 523 -19.99 -11.39 20.65
N GLY A 524 -19.31 -11.54 19.51
CA GLY A 524 -18.66 -10.43 18.80
C GLY A 524 -19.60 -9.28 18.43
N SER A 525 -20.86 -9.60 18.09
CA SER A 525 -21.91 -8.62 17.81
C SER A 525 -22.24 -7.71 19.00
N ASP A 526 -21.97 -8.18 20.22
CA ASP A 526 -22.44 -7.54 21.45
C ASP A 526 -21.29 -6.83 22.20
N HIS A 527 -20.06 -6.85 21.65
CA HIS A 527 -18.89 -6.25 22.29
C HIS A 527 -19.07 -4.75 22.52
N GLU A 528 -19.57 -4.02 21.52
CA GLU A 528 -19.80 -2.58 21.63
C GLU A 528 -20.83 -2.26 22.72
N ALA A 529 -21.98 -2.94 22.70
CA ALA A 529 -23.03 -2.76 23.70
C ALA A 529 -22.54 -3.09 25.13
N ALA A 530 -21.75 -4.16 25.28
CA ALA A 530 -21.15 -4.53 26.56
C ALA A 530 -20.16 -3.47 27.07
N ILE A 531 -19.31 -2.92 26.20
CA ILE A 531 -18.37 -1.85 26.56
C ILE A 531 -19.11 -0.56 26.95
N VAL A 532 -20.14 -0.17 26.20
CA VAL A 532 -20.95 1.01 26.50
C VAL A 532 -21.67 0.84 27.85
N ARG A 533 -22.21 -0.35 28.13
CA ARG A 533 -22.82 -0.68 29.42
C ARG A 533 -21.80 -0.55 30.55
N LEU A 534 -20.62 -1.14 30.42
CA LEU A 534 -19.54 -1.05 31.42
C LEU A 534 -19.09 0.40 31.66
N GLN A 535 -18.98 1.21 30.61
CA GLN A 535 -18.64 2.64 30.77
C GLN A 535 -19.72 3.42 31.50
N THR A 536 -20.99 3.10 31.24
CA THR A 536 -22.15 3.74 31.88
C THR A 536 -22.25 3.36 33.35
N GLU A 537 -22.13 2.07 33.64
CA GLU A 537 -22.11 1.53 35.01
C GLU A 537 -20.94 2.11 35.81
N ARG A 538 -19.74 2.18 35.23
CA ARG A 538 -18.58 2.83 35.88
C ARG A 538 -18.84 4.30 36.22
N LYS A 539 -19.49 5.05 35.32
CA LYS A 539 -19.86 6.46 35.60
C LYS A 539 -20.88 6.57 36.72
N GLN A 540 -21.87 5.68 36.74
CA GLN A 540 -22.91 5.64 37.77
C GLN A 540 -22.32 5.27 39.14
N LEU A 541 -21.51 4.21 39.21
CA LEU A 541 -20.78 3.82 40.42
C LEU A 541 -19.87 4.94 40.94
N HIS A 542 -19.24 5.71 40.04
CA HIS A 542 -18.46 6.88 40.45
C HIS A 542 -19.31 7.98 41.11
N LYS A 543 -20.54 8.21 40.62
CA LYS A 543 -21.48 9.18 41.19
C LYS A 543 -22.00 8.71 42.55
N GLU A 544 -22.38 7.44 42.66
CA GLU A 544 -22.83 6.82 43.91
C GLU A 544 -21.73 6.83 44.97
N ARG A 545 -20.50 6.44 44.60
CA ARG A 545 -19.34 6.51 45.49
C ARG A 545 -19.13 7.92 46.04
N LYS A 546 -19.30 8.96 45.22
CA LYS A 546 -19.16 10.35 45.67
C LYS A 546 -20.26 10.73 46.67
N SER A 547 -21.51 10.36 46.40
CA SER A 547 -22.65 10.62 47.31
C SER A 547 -22.45 9.94 48.67
N LEU A 548 -22.07 8.66 48.66
CA LEU A 548 -21.81 7.91 49.89
C LEU A 548 -20.61 8.48 50.67
N LEU A 549 -19.55 8.91 49.98
CA LEU A 549 -18.42 9.58 50.63
C LEU A 549 -18.85 10.90 51.30
N GLU A 550 -19.76 11.66 50.70
CA GLU A 550 -20.30 12.89 51.31
C GLU A 550 -21.14 12.59 52.56
N GLU A 551 -21.97 11.53 52.54
CA GLU A 551 -22.75 11.10 53.71
C GLU A 551 -21.84 10.62 54.86
N VAL A 552 -20.84 9.80 54.53
CA VAL A 552 -19.83 9.33 55.51
C VAL A 552 -19.03 10.51 56.07
N ALA A 553 -18.66 11.49 55.24
CA ALA A 553 -17.95 12.69 55.68
C ALA A 553 -18.76 13.50 56.71
N LYS A 554 -20.07 13.67 56.46
CA LYS A 554 -20.98 14.37 57.38
C LYS A 554 -21.14 13.61 58.69
N SER A 555 -21.38 12.29 58.64
CA SER A 555 -21.53 11.47 59.83
C SER A 555 -20.26 11.44 60.68
N ALA A 556 -19.09 11.25 60.05
CA ALA A 556 -17.79 11.31 60.73
C ALA A 556 -17.51 12.69 61.33
N GLY A 557 -17.88 13.76 60.61
CA GLY A 557 -17.79 15.13 61.11
C GLY A 557 -18.63 15.38 62.36
N LEU A 558 -19.90 14.93 62.36
CA LEU A 558 -20.78 15.05 63.51
C LEU A 558 -20.30 14.23 64.72
N ALA A 559 -19.79 13.01 64.48
CA ALA A 559 -19.23 12.18 65.53
C ALA A 559 -17.99 12.84 66.18
N LEU A 560 -17.09 13.38 65.36
CA LEU A 560 -15.92 14.12 65.85
C LEU A 560 -16.36 15.38 66.61
N ALA A 561 -17.33 16.13 66.09
CA ALA A 561 -17.87 17.30 66.78
C ALA A 561 -18.42 16.96 68.18
N GLY A 562 -19.11 15.81 68.34
CA GLY A 562 -19.55 15.33 69.64
C GLY A 562 -18.39 15.07 70.61
N THR A 563 -17.33 14.39 70.16
CA THR A 563 -16.14 14.16 71.00
C THR A 563 -15.40 15.44 71.37
N LEU A 564 -15.39 16.43 70.48
CA LEU A 564 -14.77 17.74 70.72
C LEU A 564 -15.51 18.56 71.77
N SER A 565 -16.84 18.40 71.86
CA SER A 565 -17.66 18.99 72.93
C SER A 565 -17.27 18.49 74.31
N GLU A 566 -16.81 17.23 74.41
CA GLU A 566 -16.44 16.59 75.68
C GLU A 566 -14.98 16.84 76.06
N GLN A 567 -14.07 17.03 75.09
CA GLN A 567 -12.61 17.03 75.29
C GLN A 567 -11.92 18.40 75.12
N GLY A 568 -12.68 19.49 75.04
CA GLY A 568 -12.11 20.85 75.11
C GLY A 568 -11.75 21.52 73.78
N GLY A 569 -12.38 21.11 72.67
CA GLY A 569 -12.43 21.90 71.43
C GLY A 569 -11.27 21.72 70.44
N VAL A 570 -10.27 20.89 70.70
CA VAL A 570 -9.17 20.57 69.74
C VAL A 570 -9.19 19.10 69.36
N GLY A 571 -8.95 18.78 68.07
CA GLY A 571 -8.77 17.38 67.69
C GLY A 571 -8.27 17.14 66.27
N ARG A 572 -8.15 15.86 65.93
CA ARG A 572 -7.61 15.40 64.64
C ARG A 572 -8.44 14.28 64.05
N TYR A 573 -8.51 14.24 62.72
CA TYR A 573 -9.06 13.11 61.99
C TYR A 573 -8.24 12.78 60.74
N HIS A 574 -8.10 11.48 60.47
CA HIS A 574 -7.45 10.96 59.27
C HIS A 574 -8.36 9.97 58.56
N ARG A 575 -8.43 10.06 57.22
CA ARG A 575 -9.19 9.12 56.38
C ARG A 575 -8.34 8.55 55.25
N ASP A 576 -8.20 7.22 55.25
CA ASP A 576 -7.71 6.48 54.10
C ASP A 576 -8.74 6.49 52.95
N GLY A 577 -8.27 6.80 51.74
CA GLY A 577 -9.07 6.91 50.52
C GLY A 577 -9.93 8.17 50.41
N GLY A 578 -9.70 9.17 51.27
CA GLY A 578 -10.40 10.47 51.23
C GLY A 578 -9.75 11.46 50.26
N ASP A 579 -10.54 12.38 49.73
CA ASP A 579 -10.06 13.50 48.90
C ASP A 579 -10.34 14.85 49.56
N ALA A 580 -9.94 15.94 48.90
CA ALA A 580 -10.16 17.29 49.42
C ALA A 580 -11.66 17.64 49.58
N ALA A 581 -12.53 17.06 48.75
CA ALA A 581 -13.98 17.27 48.82
C ALA A 581 -14.57 16.59 50.06
N PHE A 582 -14.10 15.39 50.40
CA PHE A 582 -14.44 14.71 51.65
C PHE A 582 -14.06 15.56 52.87
N LEU A 583 -12.82 16.08 52.91
CA LEU A 583 -12.36 16.92 54.01
C LEU A 583 -13.18 18.21 54.15
N ALA A 584 -13.51 18.87 53.03
CA ALA A 584 -14.33 20.07 53.03
C ALA A 584 -15.76 19.80 53.52
N CYS A 585 -16.37 18.70 53.09
CA CYS A 585 -17.71 18.28 53.53
C CYS A 585 -17.73 18.00 55.04
N MET A 586 -16.72 17.28 55.54
CA MET A 586 -16.55 17.00 56.96
C MET A 586 -16.32 18.28 57.77
N ALA A 587 -15.47 19.19 57.28
CA ALA A 587 -15.21 20.48 57.93
C ALA A 587 -16.48 21.33 58.05
N GLY A 588 -17.33 21.33 57.01
CA GLY A 588 -18.62 22.03 57.05
C GLY A 588 -19.57 21.47 58.13
N ALA A 589 -19.62 20.15 58.28
CA ALA A 589 -20.44 19.51 59.33
C ALA A 589 -19.91 19.83 60.74
N ILE A 590 -18.59 19.82 60.95
CA ILE A 590 -17.97 20.17 62.23
C ILE A 590 -18.20 21.65 62.55
N ALA A 591 -17.98 22.55 61.59
CA ALA A 591 -18.16 23.99 61.77
C ALA A 591 -19.60 24.35 62.16
N ALA A 592 -20.60 23.64 61.62
CA ALA A 592 -22.00 23.85 61.94
C ALA A 592 -22.37 23.39 63.37
N ALA A 593 -21.76 22.30 63.86
CA ALA A 593 -22.04 21.75 65.19
C ALA A 593 -21.19 22.39 66.31
N GLN A 594 -19.95 22.76 66.01
CA GLN A 594 -18.92 23.23 66.95
C GLN A 594 -18.10 24.37 66.30
N PRO A 595 -18.65 25.59 66.19
CA PRO A 595 -17.99 26.69 65.46
C PRO A 595 -16.71 27.21 66.12
N GLN A 596 -16.50 26.90 67.40
CA GLN A 596 -15.30 27.29 68.14
C GLN A 596 -14.17 26.24 68.05
N ALA A 597 -14.42 25.03 67.54
CA ALA A 597 -13.41 23.97 67.56
C ALA A 597 -12.22 24.24 66.60
N LEU A 598 -11.03 23.79 67.00
CA LEU A 598 -9.80 23.83 66.18
C LEU A 598 -9.38 22.40 65.80
N VAL A 599 -9.52 22.04 64.53
CA VAL A 599 -9.39 20.66 64.06
C VAL A 599 -8.44 20.52 62.89
N LEU A 600 -7.59 19.48 62.91
CA LEU A 600 -6.79 19.05 61.77
C LEU A 600 -7.43 17.83 61.09
N LEU A 601 -7.84 18.01 59.83
CA LEU A 601 -8.33 16.94 58.98
C LEU A 601 -7.27 16.59 57.93
N THR A 602 -7.01 15.30 57.74
CA THR A 602 -6.07 14.80 56.73
C THR A 602 -6.67 13.61 55.98
N ALA A 603 -6.31 13.45 54.71
CA ALA A 603 -6.69 12.27 53.94
C ALA A 603 -5.55 11.78 53.05
N SER A 604 -5.57 10.50 52.71
CA SER A 604 -4.61 9.83 51.82
C SER A 604 -5.35 9.17 50.65
N SER A 605 -4.80 9.22 49.43
CA SER A 605 -5.44 8.58 48.26
C SER A 605 -5.26 7.06 48.20
N THR A 606 -4.37 6.52 49.02
CA THR A 606 -4.01 5.10 49.10
C THR A 606 -4.00 4.66 50.56
N PRO A 607 -4.50 3.45 50.90
CA PRO A 607 -4.47 2.94 52.27
C PRO A 607 -3.03 2.86 52.77
N CYS A 608 -2.76 3.41 53.95
CA CYS A 608 -1.41 3.45 54.53
C CYS A 608 -0.94 2.04 54.93
N THR A 609 -0.33 1.30 53.99
CA THR A 609 0.36 0.04 54.29
C THR A 609 1.79 0.31 54.76
N GLY A 610 1.91 1.00 55.90
CA GLY A 610 3.08 0.94 56.79
C GLY A 610 4.46 1.41 56.28
N LYS A 611 4.64 1.90 55.04
CA LYS A 611 5.94 2.45 54.58
C LYS A 611 5.81 3.70 53.70
N GLN A 612 6.34 4.79 54.26
CA GLN A 612 6.92 6.04 53.71
C GLN A 612 6.15 6.88 52.66
N ASP A 613 6.03 8.16 53.00
CA ASP A 613 5.67 9.33 52.18
C ASP A 613 4.37 9.20 51.37
N THR A 614 3.24 9.21 52.07
CA THR A 614 1.93 9.32 51.42
C THR A 614 1.50 10.79 51.36
N PRO A 615 1.62 11.46 50.20
CA PRO A 615 1.13 12.81 50.04
C PRO A 615 -0.41 12.81 50.00
N GLY A 616 -1.02 13.84 50.58
CA GLY A 616 -2.47 13.89 50.70
C GLY A 616 -2.99 15.28 51.05
N PRO A 617 -4.29 15.55 50.81
CA PRO A 617 -4.88 16.82 51.21
C PRO A 617 -4.95 16.93 52.74
N PHE A 618 -4.77 18.14 53.25
CA PHE A 618 -5.04 18.49 54.64
C PHE A 618 -5.88 19.75 54.72
N LEU A 619 -6.63 19.88 55.83
CA LEU A 619 -7.47 21.03 56.12
C LEU A 619 -7.45 21.28 57.64
N VAL A 620 -7.09 22.51 58.03
CA VAL A 620 -7.24 23.02 59.39
C VAL A 620 -8.50 23.87 59.45
N LEU A 621 -9.38 23.56 60.39
CA LEU A 621 -10.66 24.25 60.63
C LEU A 621 -10.61 24.93 62.00
N GLY A 622 -11.11 26.17 62.09
CA GLY A 622 -11.34 26.84 63.37
C GLY A 622 -11.57 28.35 63.23
N PRO A 623 -11.61 29.10 64.35
CA PRO A 623 -11.77 30.55 64.33
C PRO A 623 -10.66 31.26 63.54
N GLN A 624 -10.99 32.33 62.82
CA GLN A 624 -10.08 33.01 61.88
C GLN A 624 -8.73 33.39 62.50
N GLY A 625 -8.71 33.86 63.75
CA GLY A 625 -7.47 34.21 64.45
C GLY A 625 -6.58 33.00 64.73
N LEU A 626 -7.17 31.89 65.20
CA LEU A 626 -6.43 30.67 65.54
C LEU A 626 -5.94 29.94 64.28
N VAL A 627 -6.72 29.93 63.21
CA VAL A 627 -6.35 29.30 61.94
C VAL A 627 -5.23 30.08 61.23
N ALA A 628 -5.24 31.42 61.32
CA ALA A 628 -4.16 32.24 60.78
C ALA A 628 -2.81 31.96 61.46
N GLU A 629 -2.81 31.64 62.75
CA GLU A 629 -1.61 31.29 63.50
C GLU A 629 -1.21 29.81 63.34
N ALA A 630 -2.16 28.88 63.48
CA ALA A 630 -1.91 27.44 63.46
C ALA A 630 -1.68 26.89 62.05
N GLY A 631 -2.37 27.42 61.04
CA GLY A 631 -2.35 26.92 59.66
C GLY A 631 -0.95 26.85 59.03
N PRO A 632 -0.16 27.94 59.03
CA PRO A 632 1.21 27.93 58.51
C PRO A 632 2.16 27.01 59.29
N GLN A 633 1.99 26.91 60.60
CA GLN A 633 2.83 26.05 61.46
C GLN A 633 2.54 24.57 61.22
N VAL A 634 1.27 24.20 61.11
CA VAL A 634 0.82 22.86 60.70
C VAL A 634 1.31 22.53 59.29
N ALA A 635 1.23 23.47 58.35
CA ALA A 635 1.75 23.28 57.00
C ALA A 635 3.26 23.01 57.00
N ASN A 636 4.04 23.72 57.82
CA ASN A 636 5.47 23.46 57.96
C ASN A 636 5.77 22.07 58.52
N VAL A 637 5.03 21.62 59.55
CA VAL A 637 5.21 20.27 60.13
C VAL A 637 4.86 19.17 59.14
N LEU A 638 3.83 19.37 58.31
CA LEU A 638 3.40 18.40 57.30
C LEU A 638 4.16 18.51 55.97
N GLU A 639 5.17 19.39 55.90
CA GLU A 639 5.91 19.74 54.67
C GLU A 639 4.95 20.08 53.50
N ALA A 640 3.90 20.83 53.83
CA ALA A 640 2.75 21.06 52.98
C ALA A 640 2.81 22.43 52.31
N ARG A 641 2.25 22.51 51.09
CA ARG A 641 1.96 23.79 50.43
C ARG A 641 0.45 24.02 50.47
N GLY A 642 0.04 25.17 51.00
CA GLY A 642 -1.35 25.51 51.20
C GLY A 642 -1.55 26.99 51.49
N GLY A 643 -2.82 27.38 51.63
CA GLY A 643 -3.21 28.73 51.98
C GLY A 643 -4.49 28.72 52.79
N GLY A 644 -4.70 29.77 53.59
CA GLY A 644 -5.88 29.91 54.42
C GLY A 644 -6.68 31.16 54.11
N ARG A 645 -8.01 31.05 54.25
CA ARG A 645 -8.96 32.15 54.14
C ARG A 645 -10.08 31.94 55.15
N GLY A 646 -10.33 32.93 56.01
CA GLY A 646 -11.37 32.85 57.02
C GLY A 646 -11.12 31.70 58.01
N ALA A 647 -12.09 30.81 58.16
CA ALA A 647 -12.07 29.69 59.12
C ALA A 647 -11.31 28.44 58.63
N HIS A 648 -10.67 28.50 57.46
CA HIS A 648 -10.04 27.33 56.83
C HIS A 648 -8.60 27.62 56.40
N TYR A 649 -7.71 26.66 56.61
CA TYR A 649 -6.38 26.59 56.00
C TYR A 649 -6.20 25.22 55.35
N GLN A 650 -5.99 25.18 54.03
CA GLN A 650 -5.99 23.92 53.28
C GLN A 650 -4.83 23.85 52.29
N GLY A 651 -4.43 22.64 51.95
CA GLY A 651 -3.35 22.41 51.00
C GLY A 651 -3.04 20.94 50.78
N LYS A 652 -1.89 20.68 50.18
CA LYS A 652 -1.39 19.32 49.95
C LYS A 652 -0.15 19.09 50.82
N ALA A 653 -0.27 18.16 51.76
CA ALA A 653 0.81 17.69 52.61
C ALA A 653 1.64 16.64 51.88
N GLN A 654 2.96 16.72 51.99
CA GLN A 654 3.86 15.66 51.53
C GLN A 654 3.95 14.54 52.58
N ARG A 655 3.81 14.90 53.85
CA ARG A 655 3.99 14.01 54.99
C ARG A 655 2.77 13.98 55.91
N VAL A 656 1.76 13.22 55.50
CA VAL A 656 0.53 13.02 56.30
C VAL A 656 0.76 12.13 57.53
N ASP A 657 1.83 11.33 57.54
CA ASP A 657 2.30 10.54 58.69
C ASP A 657 2.60 11.41 59.92
N LEU A 658 2.95 12.69 59.71
CA LEU A 658 3.25 13.65 60.76
C LEU A 658 2.02 14.31 61.38
N ALA A 659 0.80 13.90 61.02
CA ALA A 659 -0.44 14.51 61.50
C ALA A 659 -0.55 14.53 63.04
N GLN A 660 -0.03 13.51 63.73
CA GLN A 660 -0.01 13.48 65.20
C GLN A 660 0.95 14.53 65.80
N ARG A 661 2.07 14.84 65.14
CA ARG A 661 2.97 15.93 65.57
C ARG A 661 2.36 17.29 65.27
N ALA A 662 1.64 17.42 64.16
CA ALA A 662 0.92 18.64 63.80
C ALA A 662 -0.26 18.93 64.77
N GLU A 663 -0.87 17.90 65.35
CA GLU A 663 -1.90 18.05 66.39
C GLU A 663 -1.38 18.76 67.66
N ALA A 664 -0.12 18.52 68.05
CA ALA A 664 0.50 19.21 69.17
C ALA A 664 0.59 20.74 68.95
N VAL A 665 0.75 21.18 67.70
CA VAL A 665 0.74 22.61 67.33
C VAL A 665 -0.64 23.21 67.55
N LEU A 666 -1.71 22.47 67.23
CA LEU A 666 -3.08 22.93 67.48
C LEU A 666 -3.34 23.10 68.98
N HIS A 667 -2.93 22.14 69.81
CA HIS A 667 -3.08 22.24 71.26
C HIS A 667 -2.29 23.41 71.85
N ASP A 668 -1.07 23.68 71.37
CA ASP A 668 -0.28 24.81 71.86
C ASP A 668 -0.93 26.16 71.54
N VAL A 669 -1.36 26.36 70.29
CA VAL A 669 -2.06 27.58 69.87
C VAL A 669 -3.39 27.74 70.63
N TRP A 670 -4.14 26.65 70.80
CA TRP A 670 -5.39 26.65 71.56
C TRP A 670 -5.17 27.01 73.03
N ASN A 671 -4.22 26.37 73.71
CA ASN A 671 -3.94 26.63 75.13
C ASN A 671 -3.44 28.06 75.38
N ARG A 672 -2.68 28.65 74.44
CA ARG A 672 -2.28 30.05 74.50
C ARG A 672 -3.46 31.00 74.36
N SER A 673 -4.47 30.64 73.58
CA SER A 673 -5.69 31.44 73.41
C SER A 673 -6.65 31.42 74.61
N GLN A 674 -6.54 30.40 75.48
CA GLN A 674 -7.40 30.20 76.66
C GLN A 674 -6.82 30.79 77.96
N ARG A 675 -5.60 31.36 77.94
CA ARG A 675 -5.04 32.06 79.09
C ARG A 675 -5.68 33.46 79.19
N PRO A 676 -6.29 33.85 80.33
CA PRO A 676 -6.76 35.22 80.50
C PRO A 676 -5.56 36.18 80.40
N GLN A 677 -5.71 37.28 79.66
CA GLN A 677 -4.70 38.34 79.57
C GLN A 677 -4.45 39.00 80.92
#